data_AF-A0A3M6VL38-F1
#
_entry.id   AF-A0A3M6VL38-F1
#
_cell.length_a   1.000
_cell.length_b   1.000
_cell.length_c   1.000
_cell.angle_alpha   90.00
_cell.angle_beta   90.00
_cell.angle_gamma   90.00
#
_symmetry.space_group_name_H-M   'P 1'
#
loop_
_entity.id
_entity.type
_entity.pdbx_description
1 polymer ?
#
loop_
_entity_poly.entity_id
_entity_poly.type
_entity_poly.pdbx_seq_one_letter_code
_entity_poly.pdbx_strand_id
1 'polypeptide(L)'
;MGLRKGGSKKKGNCKRKANVWDDAELKTKRGVIPSENDAKRSKSSFKGSMMGQWKTRKNVERTKERKFFVSVEEKKRWQREQYEEMWEHTANAIYTKNEAVEAEIEAKEDKEEEEEDSESDLEDVLHGKKRNELFDEFVKTFKMEEGGKEEKEEEEEEREEEMLTEEQDAEKEERENDNQVAAMEKDDEEKMEEEQQDEEEQEDPYRRRYLLSSFSEQDAKKFTATMRKFTKVDIQTLEEKMYDVTYRKGVDEDIKGVAGVVTTPELAMKKKPYVRSRLMATWKRHGLDPETVFPKGSVERALWQQLSAYMDVFFAGQTFENTATLRRLSAMHVLNHVLKARDTVTRNNERIKKRDAEKADDEEEKEYRDQGFCRASVLVLLPLRSAAVAFVNQLLKLLPANVDTFHNKDRFFRDFGSAVAEKDMKDDNSTTDDGKKEWQRVFDEGNNDDCFQLGLSFSRKAVRFYSEYHHADVIIASPLGLRQQLGDEVAVLDDTESTVDVQLSSDFLSSIEVCLVDSASLMAMQNLDHLRTVLRATNVPPKEAPHADFARVREWNLTFLASFFRQTVVFAHNVEPLVHALVTKTCRNISGLVKYVRIYDMANGTASISQVVPHVKQLFQRVDLNTTDSCHLSATDEAELRFEYFKKHVFEPLLDQPRKHVVIVIPSYFDYVRVRNLFHEPLNQKLVTSVECCEYSPSRQVSRARTMFFHGQCHVLLYTERFHFYHQYQIRGIEQLIWYGVPMMHEFYPEMLNFVETSGHEPENFDQSAEKYSSIVLFTRVSSADLHFSLEGAEHRPILSIPHYDNSKNGKSKELPLFRANEDIRGRLTVKINSGRKLEHTGLKVELIGVLTVPMDRHAGYEFLHSVRELQSSGQIIQGEETFAFDFIQVDKIYESYYGHSVKLRYILRATLSRGHYASNLIHEQELGVQHVTLPPPVDKSIQMEVGIEDCLHLEFEYGKSNYHLEDVVIGKIVFLVVRIKIKHMELGILRRESVGSGTQRHCESDTITKFEIMDGAPVKHESVPVRLYLAPYALTPTYHNVQNRFSVKYFLNLVLVDEGDRRYFKQQEITLWRKTFG
;
A
#
# COMPACT_ATOMS: atom_id res chain seq x y z
N MET A 1 -16.90 -72.15 28.97
CA MET A 1 -16.08 -72.42 30.18
C MET A 1 -15.07 -71.26 30.28
N GLY A 2 -14.83 -70.56 31.39
CA GLY A 2 -15.61 -70.44 32.64
C GLY A 2 -14.84 -69.67 33.75
N LEU A 3 -15.54 -68.82 34.53
CA LEU A 3 -15.10 -68.21 35.83
C LEU A 3 -14.01 -67.10 35.69
N ARG A 4 -13.82 -66.06 36.56
CA ARG A 4 -14.43 -65.43 37.78
C ARG A 4 -13.70 -64.06 37.99
N LYS A 5 -14.08 -63.00 38.76
CA LYS A 5 -15.31 -62.55 39.50
C LYS A 5 -15.13 -61.08 39.98
N GLY A 6 -16.11 -60.18 39.80
CA GLY A 6 -16.15 -58.79 40.36
C GLY A 6 -15.67 -57.69 39.38
N GLY A 7 -16.05 -56.40 39.47
CA GLY A 7 -16.90 -55.62 40.41
C GLY A 7 -16.28 -54.21 40.61
N SER A 8 -16.97 -53.06 40.61
CA SER A 8 -18.41 -52.75 40.72
C SER A 8 -18.81 -51.38 40.08
N LYS A 9 -20.12 -51.09 40.04
CA LYS A 9 -20.78 -49.83 39.59
C LYS A 9 -20.39 -48.61 40.49
N LYS A 10 -20.68 -47.30 40.22
CA LYS A 10 -21.89 -46.67 39.62
C LYS A 10 -21.77 -45.10 39.48
N LYS A 11 -22.37 -44.50 38.44
CA LYS A 11 -23.04 -43.16 38.31
C LYS A 11 -22.48 -41.84 38.93
N GLY A 12 -22.57 -40.75 38.14
CA GLY A 12 -22.72 -39.34 38.55
C GLY A 12 -22.32 -38.36 37.42
N ASN A 13 -23.15 -37.70 36.61
CA ASN A 13 -24.40 -36.89 36.73
C ASN A 13 -24.14 -35.36 36.70
N CYS A 14 -25.08 -34.58 36.15
CA CYS A 14 -24.86 -33.23 35.59
C CYS A 14 -25.62 -32.10 36.33
N LYS A 15 -25.16 -30.83 36.19
CA LYS A 15 -25.84 -29.49 36.27
C LYS A 15 -25.01 -28.44 37.05
N ARG A 16 -25.23 -27.11 37.01
CA ARG A 16 -25.67 -26.08 35.99
C ARG A 16 -25.88 -24.73 36.75
N LYS A 17 -25.60 -23.57 36.13
CA LYS A 17 -25.92 -22.18 36.63
C LYS A 17 -25.09 -21.71 37.87
N ALA A 18 -25.04 -20.43 38.28
CA ALA A 18 -25.76 -19.21 37.85
C ALA A 18 -24.90 -17.92 37.95
N ASN A 19 -25.36 -16.82 37.32
CA ASN A 19 -24.89 -15.45 37.60
C ASN A 19 -25.78 -14.79 38.67
N VAL A 20 -25.19 -13.92 39.51
CA VAL A 20 -25.88 -12.83 40.24
C VAL A 20 -24.90 -11.64 40.36
N TRP A 21 -25.39 -10.41 40.20
CA TRP A 21 -24.71 -9.15 40.61
C TRP A 21 -25.32 -8.69 41.94
N ASP A 22 -24.58 -7.92 42.75
CA ASP A 22 -25.11 -6.82 43.58
C ASP A 22 -23.97 -6.00 44.21
N ASP A 23 -24.26 -4.73 44.56
CA ASP A 23 -23.30 -3.71 45.01
C ASP A 23 -23.03 -3.69 46.54
N ALA A 24 -21.84 -3.26 46.95
CA ALA A 24 -21.58 -2.65 48.27
C ALA A 24 -20.24 -1.87 48.33
N GLU A 25 -20.17 -0.80 49.13
CA GLU A 25 -19.04 0.14 49.21
C GLU A 25 -17.96 -0.15 50.29
N LEU A 26 -16.88 0.64 50.23
CA LEU A 26 -15.67 0.59 51.07
C LEU A 26 -15.82 1.11 52.52
N LYS A 27 -15.19 0.43 53.49
CA LYS A 27 -14.68 0.90 54.81
C LYS A 27 -13.96 -0.28 55.52
N THR A 28 -12.88 -0.15 56.30
CA THR A 28 -11.97 0.98 56.63
C THR A 28 -10.60 0.45 57.09
N LYS A 29 -9.58 1.33 57.17
CA LYS A 29 -8.20 1.01 57.61
C LYS A 29 -8.10 0.48 59.06
N ARG A 30 -7.13 -0.42 59.31
CA ARG A 30 -6.06 -0.29 60.33
C ARG A 30 -5.03 -1.42 60.14
N GLY A 31 -3.74 -1.13 60.33
CA GLY A 31 -2.65 -2.10 60.23
C GLY A 31 -1.87 -2.23 61.55
N VAL A 32 -1.18 -3.36 61.72
CA VAL A 32 -0.23 -3.62 62.81
C VAL A 32 0.96 -4.41 62.26
N ILE A 33 2.15 -4.03 62.72
CA ILE A 33 3.50 -4.58 62.51
C ILE A 33 4.08 -4.78 63.94
N PRO A 34 5.04 -5.68 64.26
CA PRO A 34 5.85 -6.60 63.43
C PRO A 34 5.83 -8.09 63.90
N SER A 35 6.56 -8.97 63.21
CA SER A 35 7.69 -9.73 63.79
C SER A 35 8.49 -10.46 62.70
N GLU A 36 9.76 -10.79 63.00
CA GLU A 36 10.71 -11.40 62.07
C GLU A 36 10.67 -12.94 62.11
N ASN A 37 11.42 -13.56 61.17
CA ASN A 37 11.83 -14.97 61.16
C ASN A 37 10.72 -16.04 61.12
N ASP A 38 10.51 -16.65 59.95
CA ASP A 38 11.21 -17.92 59.69
C ASP A 38 11.30 -18.26 58.18
N ALA A 39 12.37 -18.93 57.75
CA ALA A 39 12.69 -19.13 56.33
C ALA A 39 12.53 -20.60 55.90
N LYS A 40 11.39 -20.96 55.28
CA LYS A 40 11.21 -22.26 54.59
C LYS A 40 10.56 -22.12 53.22
N ARG A 41 11.38 -22.14 52.16
CA ARG A 41 10.93 -22.30 50.77
C ARG A 41 10.45 -23.74 50.54
N SER A 42 9.21 -23.90 50.08
CA SER A 42 8.71 -25.14 49.47
C SER A 42 8.20 -24.82 48.06
N LYS A 43 8.73 -25.51 47.04
CA LYS A 43 8.34 -25.29 45.65
C LYS A 43 7.01 -26.00 45.36
N SER A 44 5.99 -25.25 44.93
CA SER A 44 4.81 -25.81 44.26
C SER A 44 4.43 -24.90 43.09
N SER A 45 4.57 -25.42 41.87
CA SER A 45 4.28 -24.68 40.64
C SER A 45 2.86 -24.97 40.18
N PHE A 46 2.00 -23.93 40.13
CA PHE A 46 0.70 -24.03 39.46
C PHE A 46 0.61 -23.03 38.30
N LYS A 47 0.21 -23.53 37.12
CA LYS A 47 0.25 -22.76 35.87
C LYS A 47 -0.94 -21.79 35.79
N GLY A 48 -0.65 -20.48 35.90
CA GLY A 48 -1.57 -19.42 35.50
C GLY A 48 -1.38 -19.04 34.03
N SER A 49 -2.43 -18.54 33.37
CA SER A 49 -2.30 -17.96 32.02
C SER A 49 -1.39 -16.73 32.05
N MET A 50 -0.59 -16.54 30.99
CA MET A 50 0.33 -15.40 30.83
C MET A 50 -0.40 -14.05 30.95
N MET A 51 -1.64 -13.95 30.46
CA MET A 51 -2.49 -12.75 30.61
C MET A 51 -2.89 -12.49 32.07
N GLY A 52 -3.04 -13.54 32.87
CA GLY A 52 -3.27 -13.45 34.32
C GLY A 52 -2.01 -12.99 35.05
N GLN A 53 -0.85 -13.57 34.73
CA GLN A 53 0.44 -13.16 35.29
C GLN A 53 0.75 -11.68 34.98
N TRP A 54 0.48 -11.23 33.74
CA TRP A 54 0.63 -9.82 33.34
C TRP A 54 -0.31 -8.89 34.11
N LYS A 55 -1.60 -9.26 34.29
CA LYS A 55 -2.54 -8.49 35.12
C LYS A 55 -2.11 -8.42 36.59
N THR A 56 -1.60 -9.52 37.16
CA THR A 56 -1.05 -9.49 38.53
C THR A 56 0.18 -8.58 38.62
N ARG A 57 1.10 -8.64 37.64
CA ARG A 57 2.30 -7.77 37.58
C ARG A 57 1.91 -6.28 37.50
N LYS A 58 0.99 -5.91 36.59
CA LYS A 58 0.43 -4.55 36.46
C LYS A 58 -0.29 -4.06 37.72
N ASN A 59 -0.98 -4.95 38.44
CA ASN A 59 -1.61 -4.60 39.72
C ASN A 59 -0.57 -4.38 40.84
N VAL A 60 0.46 -5.23 40.92
CA VAL A 60 1.58 -5.05 41.88
C VAL A 60 2.34 -3.74 41.61
N GLU A 61 2.58 -3.40 40.34
CA GLU A 61 3.14 -2.10 39.94
C GLU A 61 2.27 -0.92 40.38
N ARG A 62 0.93 -1.01 40.20
CA ARG A 62 -0.02 0.00 40.65
C ARG A 62 -0.10 0.15 42.17
N THR A 63 0.30 -0.87 42.93
CA THR A 63 0.38 -0.82 44.41
C THR A 63 1.75 -0.42 44.96
N LYS A 64 2.74 -0.06 44.13
CA LYS A 64 4.00 0.51 44.63
C LYS A 64 3.73 1.80 45.41
N GLU A 65 4.05 1.80 46.70
CA GLU A 65 3.85 2.97 47.56
C GLU A 65 4.67 4.17 47.08
N ARG A 66 4.07 5.36 47.12
CA ARG A 66 4.77 6.61 46.79
C ARG A 66 5.76 6.94 47.90
N LYS A 67 7.03 6.53 47.74
CA LYS A 67 8.14 7.08 48.53
C LYS A 67 8.15 8.60 48.39
N PHE A 68 7.97 9.30 49.51
CA PHE A 68 8.24 10.73 49.60
C PHE A 68 9.72 10.93 49.93
N PHE A 69 10.39 11.75 49.14
CA PHE A 69 11.77 12.18 49.38
C PHE A 69 11.74 13.57 50.03
N VAL A 70 12.63 13.80 50.99
CA VAL A 70 12.77 15.07 51.71
C VAL A 70 13.59 16.09 50.90
N SER A 71 14.49 15.61 50.03
CA SER A 71 15.26 16.44 49.09
C SER A 71 15.15 15.97 47.63
N VAL A 72 15.30 16.91 46.69
CA VAL A 72 15.45 16.62 45.25
C VAL A 72 16.73 15.84 44.98
N GLU A 73 17.79 16.06 45.77
CA GLU A 73 19.07 15.35 45.65
C GLU A 73 18.96 13.90 46.12
N GLU A 74 18.19 13.67 47.19
CA GLU A 74 17.88 12.33 47.72
C GLU A 74 17.10 11.52 46.68
N LYS A 75 16.11 12.15 46.01
CA LYS A 75 15.42 11.56 44.85
C LYS A 75 16.40 11.27 43.70
N LYS A 76 17.28 12.20 43.33
CA LYS A 76 18.28 12.01 42.26
C LYS A 76 19.32 10.93 42.59
N ARG A 77 19.63 10.72 43.87
CA ARG A 77 20.52 9.63 44.32
C ARG A 77 19.83 8.28 44.19
N TRP A 78 18.61 8.16 44.74
CA TRP A 78 17.80 6.94 44.59
C TRP A 78 17.54 6.59 43.11
N GLN A 79 17.36 7.58 42.22
CA GLN A 79 17.22 7.32 40.79
C GLN A 79 18.50 6.80 40.11
N ARG A 80 19.70 7.10 40.64
CA ARG A 80 20.97 6.49 40.17
C ARG A 80 21.17 5.11 40.76
N GLU A 81 20.96 4.93 42.06
CA GLU A 81 21.01 3.63 42.73
C GLU A 81 20.09 2.59 42.05
N GLN A 82 18.88 2.98 41.62
CA GLN A 82 17.99 2.11 40.84
C GLN A 82 18.40 1.90 39.38
N TYR A 83 19.21 2.79 38.81
CA TYR A 83 19.77 2.62 37.46
C TYR A 83 20.98 1.69 37.50
N GLU A 84 21.85 1.84 38.50
CA GLU A 84 23.00 0.97 38.78
C GLU A 84 22.53 -0.44 39.17
N GLU A 85 21.57 -0.62 40.09
CA GLU A 85 20.96 -1.94 40.38
C GLU A 85 20.38 -2.61 39.13
N MET A 86 19.77 -1.83 38.22
CA MET A 86 19.17 -2.35 36.98
C MET A 86 20.22 -2.66 35.91
N TRP A 87 21.30 -1.89 35.85
CA TRP A 87 22.44 -2.12 34.96
C TRP A 87 23.22 -3.35 35.42
N GLU A 88 23.57 -3.45 36.71
CA GLU A 88 24.20 -4.64 37.31
C GLU A 88 23.33 -5.89 37.12
N HIS A 89 22.02 -5.82 37.35
CA HIS A 89 21.13 -6.98 37.12
C HIS A 89 21.08 -7.34 35.63
N THR A 90 21.15 -6.38 34.71
CA THR A 90 21.19 -6.65 33.26
C THR A 90 22.52 -7.30 32.86
N ALA A 91 23.65 -6.73 33.28
CA ALA A 91 25.00 -7.25 33.02
C ALA A 91 25.18 -8.68 33.58
N ASN A 92 24.85 -8.90 34.86
CA ASN A 92 24.93 -10.22 35.46
C ASN A 92 24.01 -11.25 34.78
N ALA A 93 22.86 -10.83 34.25
CA ALA A 93 21.94 -11.70 33.50
C ALA A 93 22.36 -11.96 32.04
N ILE A 94 23.39 -11.26 31.54
CA ILE A 94 24.07 -11.55 30.28
C ILE A 94 25.20 -12.56 30.55
N TYR A 95 26.16 -12.22 31.43
CA TYR A 95 27.34 -13.05 31.65
C TYR A 95 27.04 -14.43 32.25
N THR A 96 26.22 -14.52 33.31
CA THR A 96 25.87 -15.83 33.94
C THR A 96 25.02 -16.76 33.06
N LYS A 97 24.72 -16.34 31.83
CA LYS A 97 23.94 -17.10 30.86
C LYS A 97 24.79 -17.77 29.78
N ASN A 98 26.05 -17.35 29.61
CA ASN A 98 27.00 -18.02 28.70
C ASN A 98 27.67 -19.20 29.41
N GLU A 99 28.24 -18.98 30.60
CA GLU A 99 28.84 -20.03 31.45
C GLU A 99 27.90 -21.24 31.66
N ALA A 100 26.60 -20.97 31.82
CA ALA A 100 25.56 -21.97 32.04
C ALA A 100 25.09 -22.70 30.76
N VAL A 101 25.52 -22.25 29.58
CA VAL A 101 25.25 -22.88 28.28
C VAL A 101 26.47 -23.68 27.82
N GLU A 102 27.68 -23.16 27.98
CA GLU A 102 28.94 -23.87 27.74
C GLU A 102 29.02 -25.16 28.58
N ALA A 103 28.72 -25.08 29.89
CA ALA A 103 28.68 -26.23 30.78
C ALA A 103 27.54 -27.25 30.49
N GLU A 104 26.55 -26.90 29.65
CA GLU A 104 25.54 -27.84 29.13
C GLU A 104 25.90 -28.39 27.73
N ILE A 105 26.96 -27.91 27.09
CA ILE A 105 27.49 -28.37 25.80
C ILE A 105 28.64 -29.37 26.02
N GLU A 106 29.67 -29.02 26.80
CA GLU A 106 30.79 -29.94 27.13
C GLU A 106 30.26 -31.27 27.72
N ALA A 107 29.21 -31.20 28.55
CA ALA A 107 28.59 -32.36 29.18
C ALA A 107 27.77 -33.26 28.22
N LYS A 108 27.78 -33.01 26.90
CA LYS A 108 27.08 -33.80 25.88
C LYS A 108 27.98 -34.37 24.79
N GLU A 109 29.11 -33.73 24.46
CA GLU A 109 29.95 -34.16 23.34
C GLU A 109 30.80 -35.41 23.69
N ASP A 110 31.05 -35.64 24.98
CA ASP A 110 31.79 -36.78 25.53
C ASP A 110 31.08 -38.16 25.40
N LYS A 111 29.93 -38.26 24.71
CA LYS A 111 29.09 -39.48 24.63
C LYS A 111 28.20 -39.64 23.38
N GLU A 112 28.75 -39.62 22.16
CA GLU A 112 28.11 -40.32 21.02
C GLU A 112 29.08 -40.67 19.85
N GLU A 113 30.25 -41.24 20.16
CA GLU A 113 31.12 -41.93 19.18
C GLU A 113 31.35 -43.42 19.56
N GLU A 114 30.46 -44.33 19.13
CA GLU A 114 30.79 -45.73 18.81
C GLU A 114 29.62 -46.43 18.06
N GLU A 115 29.96 -47.34 17.14
CA GLU A 115 29.11 -48.20 16.27
C GLU A 115 28.51 -47.63 14.96
N GLU A 116 28.72 -48.37 13.85
CA GLU A 116 28.29 -48.08 12.46
C GLU A 116 27.19 -49.07 11.96
N ASP A 117 26.63 -48.78 10.78
CA ASP A 117 25.90 -49.69 9.85
C ASP A 117 24.60 -50.41 10.28
N SER A 118 23.47 -50.06 9.63
CA SER A 118 22.63 -50.98 8.81
C SER A 118 21.33 -50.33 8.26
N GLU A 119 20.63 -51.03 7.34
CA GLU A 119 19.53 -50.50 6.51
C GLU A 119 18.08 -50.66 7.07
N SER A 120 17.14 -49.91 6.45
CA SER A 120 15.74 -50.28 6.09
C SER A 120 14.51 -49.63 6.79
N ASP A 121 13.65 -49.08 5.92
CA ASP A 121 12.16 -49.04 5.85
C ASP A 121 11.20 -48.57 6.99
N LEU A 122 10.41 -47.55 6.62
CA LEU A 122 8.95 -47.32 6.83
C LEU A 122 8.36 -46.79 8.18
N GLU A 123 7.53 -45.72 8.02
CA GLU A 123 6.28 -45.28 8.71
C GLU A 123 6.07 -45.55 10.24
N ASP A 124 5.50 -44.68 11.11
CA ASP A 124 4.41 -43.70 10.95
C ASP A 124 4.27 -42.75 12.21
N VAL A 125 3.24 -41.88 12.25
CA VAL A 125 2.57 -41.22 13.42
C VAL A 125 3.08 -39.85 13.94
N LEU A 126 2.71 -38.81 13.19
CA LEU A 126 1.85 -37.67 13.59
C LEU A 126 2.07 -36.80 14.87
N HIS A 127 2.16 -35.49 14.59
CA HIS A 127 1.56 -34.33 15.28
C HIS A 127 2.07 -33.84 16.67
N GLY A 128 2.37 -32.52 16.76
CA GLY A 128 2.11 -31.85 18.04
C GLY A 128 2.46 -30.37 18.31
N LYS A 129 3.07 -29.57 17.42
CA LYS A 129 3.29 -28.11 17.59
C LYS A 129 3.82 -27.49 16.29
N LYS A 130 3.11 -26.54 15.68
CA LYS A 130 3.68 -25.50 14.77
C LYS A 130 2.78 -24.27 14.79
N ARG A 131 3.28 -23.14 15.33
CA ARG A 131 2.66 -21.80 15.17
C ARG A 131 3.57 -20.61 15.49
N ASN A 132 4.72 -20.83 16.13
CA ASN A 132 5.74 -19.81 16.36
C ASN A 132 6.92 -19.93 15.39
N GLU A 133 7.18 -21.13 14.87
CA GLU A 133 8.37 -21.44 14.04
C GLU A 133 8.50 -20.54 12.81
N LEU A 134 7.41 -20.08 12.18
CA LEU A 134 7.46 -19.18 11.03
C LEU A 134 8.13 -17.81 11.32
N PHE A 135 8.19 -17.38 12.59
CA PHE A 135 8.90 -16.17 12.98
C PHE A 135 10.36 -16.48 13.33
N ASP A 136 10.63 -17.61 13.99
CA ASP A 136 11.99 -18.05 14.29
C ASP A 136 12.75 -18.48 13.00
N GLU A 137 12.04 -18.99 12.00
CA GLU A 137 12.52 -19.30 10.65
C GLU A 137 12.85 -18.02 9.88
N PHE A 138 11.97 -17.01 9.93
CA PHE A 138 12.21 -15.66 9.38
C PHE A 138 13.45 -14.99 10.01
N VAL A 139 13.62 -15.11 11.34
CA VAL A 139 14.82 -14.59 12.03
C VAL A 139 16.06 -15.43 11.67
N LYS A 140 15.94 -16.75 11.54
CA LYS A 140 17.06 -17.62 11.11
C LYS A 140 17.53 -17.33 9.69
N THR A 141 16.66 -16.94 8.76
CA THR A 141 17.10 -16.54 7.41
C THR A 141 18.01 -15.29 7.38
N PHE A 142 18.13 -14.54 8.48
CA PHE A 142 19.11 -13.45 8.64
C PHE A 142 20.43 -13.88 9.33
N LYS A 143 20.63 -15.17 9.61
CA LYS A 143 21.91 -15.73 10.04
C LYS A 143 22.32 -16.84 9.08
N MET A 144 23.37 -16.61 8.29
CA MET A 144 23.99 -17.66 7.49
C MET A 144 24.66 -18.69 8.40
N GLU A 145 24.74 -19.94 7.94
CA GLU A 145 25.39 -21.02 8.68
C GLU A 145 26.91 -20.87 8.58
N GLU A 146 27.56 -20.55 9.71
CA GLU A 146 29.01 -20.45 9.82
C GLU A 146 29.58 -21.80 10.32
N GLY A 147 30.12 -22.59 9.40
CA GLY A 147 30.89 -23.79 9.71
C GLY A 147 32.38 -23.47 9.76
N GLY A 148 32.99 -23.55 10.95
CA GLY A 148 34.39 -23.18 11.19
C GLY A 148 34.55 -22.40 12.49
N LYS A 149 34.63 -23.12 13.61
CA LYS A 149 35.06 -22.59 14.91
C LYS A 149 36.50 -23.05 15.15
N GLU A 150 37.46 -22.14 14.94
CA GLU A 150 38.79 -22.13 15.57
C GLU A 150 39.54 -20.84 15.16
N GLU A 151 39.39 -20.38 13.92
CA GLU A 151 40.03 -19.15 13.39
C GLU A 151 39.37 -17.83 13.84
N LYS A 152 38.37 -17.86 14.74
CA LYS A 152 37.47 -16.71 14.98
C LYS A 152 37.61 -16.00 16.31
N GLU A 153 38.21 -16.64 17.30
CA GLU A 153 38.44 -16.00 18.61
C GLU A 153 39.67 -15.07 18.54
N GLU A 154 40.59 -15.29 17.58
CA GLU A 154 41.65 -14.33 17.22
C GLU A 154 41.10 -13.13 16.42
N GLU A 155 40.13 -13.33 15.49
CA GLU A 155 39.49 -12.22 14.74
C GLU A 155 38.62 -11.28 15.62
N GLU A 156 38.08 -11.75 16.75
CA GLU A 156 37.28 -10.90 17.65
C GLU A 156 38.15 -10.06 18.60
N GLU A 157 39.32 -10.56 19.07
CA GLU A 157 40.27 -9.73 19.83
C GLU A 157 40.94 -8.65 18.95
N GLU A 158 41.34 -8.96 17.71
CA GLU A 158 41.86 -7.93 16.78
C GLU A 158 40.82 -6.83 16.49
N ARG A 159 39.52 -7.17 16.44
CA ARG A 159 38.44 -6.20 16.23
C ARG A 159 38.18 -5.27 17.41
N GLU A 160 38.32 -5.73 18.66
CA GLU A 160 38.17 -4.83 19.80
C GLU A 160 39.34 -3.83 19.89
N GLU A 161 40.56 -4.23 19.50
CA GLU A 161 41.67 -3.28 19.33
C GLU A 161 41.46 -2.34 18.13
N GLU A 162 40.97 -2.83 16.97
CA GLU A 162 40.64 -1.97 15.81
C GLU A 162 39.60 -0.90 16.19
N MET A 163 38.46 -1.26 16.80
CA MET A 163 37.43 -0.29 17.20
C MET A 163 37.96 0.78 18.18
N LEU A 164 38.83 0.40 19.13
CA LEU A 164 39.46 1.34 20.06
C LEU A 164 40.46 2.27 19.39
N THR A 165 41.02 1.89 18.22
CA THR A 165 41.79 2.80 17.37
C THR A 165 40.90 3.67 16.47
N GLU A 166 39.79 3.13 15.93
CA GLU A 166 38.84 3.90 15.12
C GLU A 166 38.21 5.05 15.93
N GLU A 167 37.80 4.85 17.19
CA GLU A 167 37.29 5.93 18.05
C GLU A 167 38.36 7.02 18.30
N GLN A 168 39.62 6.61 18.53
CA GLN A 168 40.72 7.55 18.78
C GLN A 168 41.19 8.29 17.53
N ASP A 169 41.06 7.70 16.34
CA ASP A 169 41.35 8.37 15.08
C ASP A 169 40.16 9.21 14.60
N ALA A 170 38.92 8.86 14.95
CA ALA A 170 37.75 9.73 14.75
C ALA A 170 37.88 11.05 15.54
N GLU A 171 38.24 11.01 16.83
CA GLU A 171 38.52 12.23 17.63
C GLU A 171 39.65 13.11 17.05
N LYS A 172 40.60 12.51 16.31
CA LYS A 172 41.68 13.23 15.63
C LYS A 172 41.20 13.80 14.29
N GLU A 173 40.48 13.01 13.49
CA GLU A 173 39.86 13.48 12.25
C GLU A 173 38.95 14.68 12.55
N GLU A 174 38.04 14.62 13.53
CA GLU A 174 37.19 15.76 13.93
C GLU A 174 38.01 17.05 14.22
N ARG A 175 39.07 16.95 15.02
CA ARG A 175 39.91 18.11 15.36
C ARG A 175 40.73 18.63 14.17
N GLU A 176 41.13 17.77 13.24
CA GLU A 176 41.73 18.22 11.98
C GLU A 176 40.68 18.81 11.02
N ASN A 177 39.45 18.28 11.02
CA ASN A 177 38.32 18.75 10.22
C ASN A 177 37.96 20.18 10.59
N ASP A 178 37.77 20.47 11.89
CA ASP A 178 37.53 21.82 12.42
C ASP A 178 38.60 22.82 11.97
N ASN A 179 39.87 22.46 12.12
CA ASN A 179 41.00 23.32 11.72
C ASN A 179 41.04 23.54 10.20
N GLN A 180 40.68 22.54 9.39
CA GLN A 180 40.60 22.66 7.94
C GLN A 180 39.39 23.49 7.48
N VAL A 181 38.22 23.34 8.12
CA VAL A 181 37.04 24.19 7.87
C VAL A 181 37.35 25.65 8.21
N ALA A 182 37.94 25.90 9.38
CA ALA A 182 38.36 27.23 9.81
C ALA A 182 39.53 27.83 8.99
N ALA A 183 40.17 27.04 8.11
CA ALA A 183 41.11 27.51 7.09
C ALA A 183 40.39 27.84 5.78
N MET A 184 39.54 26.92 5.29
CA MET A 184 38.73 27.09 4.07
C MET A 184 37.81 28.32 4.13
N GLU A 185 37.31 28.68 5.32
CA GLU A 185 36.49 29.88 5.51
C GLU A 185 37.33 31.17 5.47
N LYS A 186 38.58 31.16 5.95
CA LYS A 186 39.50 32.31 5.84
C LYS A 186 39.94 32.56 4.40
N ASP A 187 40.13 31.51 3.61
CA ASP A 187 40.40 31.61 2.16
C ASP A 187 39.26 32.29 1.39
N ASP A 188 38.03 32.20 1.91
CA ASP A 188 36.88 32.89 1.33
C ASP A 188 36.81 34.38 1.70
N GLU A 189 37.63 34.89 2.61
CA GLU A 189 37.64 36.31 3.05
C GLU A 189 38.64 37.20 2.28
N GLU A 190 39.43 36.63 1.37
CA GLU A 190 40.35 37.38 0.52
C GLU A 190 39.59 38.18 -0.55
N LYS A 191 39.12 39.38 -0.18
CA LYS A 191 38.59 40.50 -1.01
C LYS A 191 37.93 40.12 -2.35
N MET A 192 36.61 40.29 -2.45
CA MET A 192 35.96 40.48 -3.77
C MET A 192 36.19 41.91 -4.32
N GLU A 193 36.13 42.05 -5.65
CA GLU A 193 36.09 43.35 -6.35
C GLU A 193 34.63 43.79 -6.48
N GLU A 194 34.26 44.95 -5.93
CA GLU A 194 32.86 45.20 -5.50
C GLU A 194 31.96 45.93 -6.53
N GLU A 195 32.51 46.66 -7.49
CA GLU A 195 31.77 47.81 -8.09
C GLU A 195 31.05 47.55 -9.42
N GLN A 196 31.14 46.36 -10.03
CA GLN A 196 30.55 46.09 -11.37
C GLN A 196 29.48 44.99 -11.45
N GLN A 197 29.15 44.29 -10.35
CA GLN A 197 28.22 43.14 -10.39
C GLN A 197 26.79 43.42 -9.89
N ASP A 198 26.55 44.48 -9.12
CA ASP A 198 25.27 44.67 -8.40
C ASP A 198 24.08 45.08 -9.30
N GLU A 199 24.30 45.45 -10.57
CA GLU A 199 23.23 45.65 -11.57
C GLU A 199 22.79 44.33 -12.24
N GLU A 200 23.72 43.54 -12.77
CA GLU A 200 23.40 42.25 -13.42
C GLU A 200 22.76 41.25 -12.44
N GLU A 201 23.14 41.28 -11.16
CA GLU A 201 22.53 40.43 -10.13
C GLU A 201 21.03 40.70 -9.89
N GLN A 202 20.50 41.87 -10.26
CA GLN A 202 19.05 42.13 -10.14
C GLN A 202 18.22 41.28 -11.10
N GLU A 203 18.84 40.63 -12.10
CA GLU A 203 18.18 39.70 -13.01
C GLU A 203 18.19 38.24 -12.53
N ASP A 204 19.01 37.87 -11.54
CA ASP A 204 19.15 36.48 -11.10
C ASP A 204 17.85 35.94 -10.46
N PRO A 205 17.23 34.88 -11.00
CA PRO A 205 16.09 34.20 -10.37
C PRO A 205 16.39 33.72 -8.94
N TYR A 206 17.64 33.40 -8.61
CA TYR A 206 18.04 33.07 -7.24
C TYR A 206 17.87 34.27 -6.30
N ARG A 207 18.47 35.42 -6.60
CA ARG A 207 18.38 36.64 -5.77
C ARG A 207 16.93 37.13 -5.64
N ARG A 208 16.12 36.98 -6.70
CA ARG A 208 14.67 37.29 -6.68
C ARG A 208 13.85 36.33 -5.82
N ARG A 209 14.10 35.01 -5.87
CA ARG A 209 13.46 34.02 -4.99
C ARG A 209 13.85 34.24 -3.52
N TYR A 210 15.13 34.51 -3.30
CA TYR A 210 15.73 34.75 -1.99
C TYR A 210 15.12 35.95 -1.25
N LEU A 211 14.90 37.07 -1.94
CA LEU A 211 14.36 38.32 -1.36
C LEU A 211 12.81 38.35 -1.22
N LEU A 212 12.10 37.26 -1.50
CA LEU A 212 10.63 37.23 -1.48
C LEU A 212 10.08 36.97 -0.05
N SER A 213 9.84 38.05 0.69
CA SER A 213 9.22 38.03 2.03
C SER A 213 7.68 37.99 2.04
N SER A 214 7.02 38.28 0.92
CA SER A 214 5.58 38.59 0.89
C SER A 214 4.62 37.38 0.78
N PHE A 215 5.14 36.15 0.76
CA PHE A 215 4.32 34.93 0.65
C PHE A 215 3.97 34.40 2.05
N SER A 216 2.68 34.43 2.42
CA SER A 216 2.25 34.12 3.80
C SER A 216 1.80 32.66 4.01
N GLU A 217 1.75 32.22 5.27
CA GLU A 217 1.07 30.98 5.67
C GLU A 217 -0.35 30.84 5.12
N GLN A 218 -1.10 31.94 5.04
CA GLN A 218 -2.48 31.91 4.55
C GLN A 218 -2.50 31.58 3.05
N ASP A 219 -1.49 32.03 2.30
CA ASP A 219 -1.36 31.79 0.88
C ASP A 219 -0.81 30.39 0.61
N ALA A 220 0.10 29.88 1.44
CA ALA A 220 0.50 28.48 1.48
C ALA A 220 -0.69 27.53 1.74
N LYS A 221 -1.58 27.89 2.68
CA LYS A 221 -2.80 27.13 3.01
C LYS A 221 -3.80 27.16 1.83
N LYS A 222 -4.07 28.33 1.22
CA LYS A 222 -4.87 28.44 -0.03
C LYS A 222 -4.26 27.63 -1.17
N PHE A 223 -2.95 27.73 -1.38
CA PHE A 223 -2.21 27.04 -2.44
C PHE A 223 -2.32 25.52 -2.29
N THR A 224 -2.24 25.00 -1.06
CA THR A 224 -2.28 23.57 -0.77
C THR A 224 -3.71 23.01 -0.86
N ALA A 225 -4.72 23.78 -0.45
CA ALA A 225 -6.13 23.41 -0.60
C ALA A 225 -6.63 23.42 -2.07
N THR A 226 -5.94 24.15 -2.96
CA THR A 226 -6.34 24.27 -4.37
C THR A 226 -5.87 23.07 -5.19
N MET A 227 -6.80 22.18 -5.56
CA MET A 227 -6.52 21.01 -6.40
C MET A 227 -6.16 21.40 -7.86
N ARG A 228 -4.90 21.76 -8.09
CA ARG A 228 -4.39 22.13 -9.42
C ARG A 228 -4.17 20.92 -10.32
N LYS A 229 -4.64 21.02 -11.56
CA LYS A 229 -4.53 19.99 -12.61
C LYS A 229 -3.35 20.30 -13.52
N PHE A 230 -2.81 19.28 -14.19
CA PHE A 230 -1.81 19.46 -15.25
C PHE A 230 -2.49 19.91 -16.54
N THR A 231 -1.98 20.97 -17.17
CA THR A 231 -2.37 21.44 -18.51
C THR A 231 -1.25 21.14 -19.50
N LYS A 232 -1.57 20.69 -20.71
CA LYS A 232 -0.57 20.56 -21.79
C LYS A 232 -0.06 21.96 -22.18
N VAL A 233 1.25 22.07 -22.39
CA VAL A 233 1.94 23.31 -22.80
C VAL A 233 2.73 23.02 -24.07
N ASP A 234 2.62 23.89 -25.07
CA ASP A 234 3.34 23.77 -26.33
C ASP A 234 4.61 24.62 -26.28
N ILE A 235 5.75 24.00 -25.96
CA ILE A 235 7.04 24.69 -25.93
C ILE A 235 7.48 24.91 -27.38
N GLN A 236 7.11 26.06 -27.95
CA GLN A 236 7.38 26.45 -29.35
C GLN A 236 8.85 26.34 -29.78
N THR A 237 9.79 26.38 -28.82
CA THR A 237 11.22 26.23 -29.06
C THR A 237 11.70 24.78 -29.08
N LEU A 238 10.88 23.80 -28.68
CA LEU A 238 11.24 22.38 -28.65
C LEU A 238 10.81 21.72 -29.97
N GLU A 239 11.78 21.39 -30.82
CA GLU A 239 11.52 20.76 -32.11
C GLU A 239 11.31 19.24 -31.97
N GLU A 240 11.84 18.65 -30.89
CA GLU A 240 11.67 17.23 -30.52
C GLU A 240 10.24 16.90 -30.06
N LYS A 241 9.39 16.50 -31.00
CA LYS A 241 8.04 15.93 -30.74
C LYS A 241 8.04 14.55 -30.05
N MET A 242 9.16 14.15 -29.44
CA MET A 242 9.29 12.91 -28.68
C MET A 242 8.73 13.00 -27.25
N TYR A 243 8.32 14.17 -26.78
CA TYR A 243 7.88 14.38 -25.40
C TYR A 243 6.57 15.17 -25.33
N ASP A 244 5.63 14.71 -24.50
CA ASP A 244 4.43 15.45 -24.11
C ASP A 244 4.77 16.30 -22.88
N VAL A 245 4.63 17.62 -23.01
CA VAL A 245 4.97 18.57 -21.94
C VAL A 245 3.70 19.06 -21.27
N THR A 246 3.65 18.91 -19.96
CA THR A 246 2.51 19.31 -19.12
C THR A 246 2.98 20.14 -17.94
N TYR A 247 2.16 21.09 -17.50
CA TYR A 247 2.49 22.03 -16.43
C TYR A 247 1.35 22.05 -15.41
N ARG A 248 1.68 21.92 -14.12
CA ARG A 248 0.77 22.20 -13.01
C ARG A 248 1.11 23.59 -12.50
N LYS A 249 0.21 24.56 -12.73
CA LYS A 249 0.41 25.98 -12.39
C LYS A 249 0.89 26.17 -10.96
N GLY A 250 1.77 27.14 -10.74
CA GLY A 250 2.19 27.60 -9.42
C GLY A 250 1.16 28.48 -8.71
N VAL A 251 1.67 29.42 -7.92
CA VAL A 251 0.92 30.51 -7.29
C VAL A 251 0.32 31.42 -8.37
N ASP A 252 -0.81 32.05 -8.08
CA ASP A 252 -1.42 33.04 -8.97
C ASP A 252 -0.71 34.40 -8.84
N GLU A 253 -0.47 35.06 -9.98
CA GLU A 253 0.38 36.26 -10.08
C GLU A 253 -0.18 37.48 -9.33
N ASP A 254 -1.45 37.44 -8.92
CA ASP A 254 -2.14 38.45 -8.12
C ASP A 254 -1.60 38.60 -6.68
N ILE A 255 -0.78 37.64 -6.19
CA ILE A 255 -0.14 37.75 -4.88
C ILE A 255 1.02 38.77 -4.94
N LYS A 256 0.92 39.82 -4.13
CA LYS A 256 1.91 40.92 -4.06
C LYS A 256 3.34 40.38 -3.91
N GLY A 257 4.27 40.92 -4.71
CA GLY A 257 5.69 40.54 -4.71
C GLY A 257 6.03 39.25 -5.45
N VAL A 258 5.07 38.34 -5.69
CA VAL A 258 5.30 37.06 -6.38
C VAL A 258 5.48 37.26 -7.89
N ALA A 259 4.87 38.30 -8.46
CA ALA A 259 5.00 38.69 -9.86
C ALA A 259 6.46 38.94 -10.26
N GLY A 260 6.97 38.18 -11.23
CA GLY A 260 8.35 38.27 -11.71
C GLY A 260 9.34 37.30 -11.04
N VAL A 261 8.99 36.75 -9.87
CA VAL A 261 9.66 35.57 -9.27
C VAL A 261 9.10 34.31 -9.93
N VAL A 262 7.77 34.12 -9.82
CA VAL A 262 7.07 33.06 -10.56
C VAL A 262 7.24 33.28 -12.06
N THR A 263 7.67 32.21 -12.73
CA THR A 263 7.96 32.21 -14.17
C THR A 263 7.22 31.02 -14.78
N THR A 264 6.45 31.23 -15.85
CA THR A 264 5.79 30.15 -16.58
C THR A 264 6.79 29.42 -17.49
N PRO A 265 6.53 28.17 -17.92
CA PRO A 265 7.49 27.41 -18.73
C PRO A 265 7.85 28.12 -20.04
N GLU A 266 6.87 28.77 -20.68
CA GLU A 266 7.04 29.57 -21.90
C GLU A 266 7.85 30.85 -21.68
N LEU A 267 7.80 31.44 -20.49
CA LEU A 267 8.58 32.61 -20.12
C LEU A 267 10.03 32.22 -19.75
N ALA A 268 10.23 31.04 -19.16
CA ALA A 268 11.57 30.49 -18.91
C ALA A 268 12.35 30.29 -20.21
N MET A 269 11.71 29.84 -21.30
CA MET A 269 12.34 29.71 -22.63
C MET A 269 12.84 31.06 -23.20
N LYS A 270 12.20 32.17 -22.82
CA LYS A 270 12.49 33.52 -23.34
C LYS A 270 13.53 34.28 -22.51
N LYS A 271 13.78 33.87 -21.26
CA LYS A 271 14.80 34.45 -20.38
C LYS A 271 16.18 33.81 -20.65
N LYS A 272 17.24 34.61 -20.53
CA LYS A 272 18.63 34.11 -20.52
C LYS A 272 18.93 33.51 -19.13
N PRO A 273 19.51 32.31 -19.03
CA PRO A 273 19.87 31.72 -17.74
C PRO A 273 21.08 32.45 -17.11
N TYR A 274 20.95 32.93 -15.87
CA TYR A 274 22.04 33.62 -15.18
C TYR A 274 23.02 32.63 -14.51
N VAL A 275 24.29 32.71 -14.94
CA VAL A 275 25.41 31.86 -14.49
C VAL A 275 26.55 32.75 -14.00
N ARG A 276 27.13 32.44 -12.83
CA ARG A 276 28.28 33.19 -12.29
C ARG A 276 29.43 33.27 -13.30
N SER A 277 29.99 34.46 -13.52
CA SER A 277 30.98 34.73 -14.57
C SER A 277 32.23 33.84 -14.49
N ARG A 278 32.70 33.48 -13.28
CA ARG A 278 33.80 32.54 -13.07
C ARG A 278 33.52 31.11 -13.53
N LEU A 279 32.25 30.65 -13.41
CA LEU A 279 31.81 29.37 -13.98
C LEU A 279 31.69 29.49 -15.50
N MET A 280 31.02 30.53 -16.00
CA MET A 280 30.81 30.72 -17.43
C MET A 280 32.13 30.83 -18.22
N ALA A 281 33.15 31.53 -17.68
CA ALA A 281 34.49 31.60 -18.25
C ALA A 281 35.29 30.29 -18.14
N THR A 282 34.96 29.41 -17.19
CA THR A 282 35.55 28.08 -17.06
C THR A 282 34.90 27.11 -18.02
N TRP A 283 33.57 27.01 -18.01
CA TRP A 283 32.81 26.13 -18.88
C TRP A 283 33.09 26.44 -20.36
N LYS A 284 33.17 27.71 -20.76
CA LYS A 284 33.64 28.10 -22.11
C LYS A 284 35.02 27.54 -22.48
N ARG A 285 35.99 27.51 -21.57
CA ARG A 285 37.32 26.92 -21.80
C ARG A 285 37.27 25.40 -21.98
N HIS A 286 36.32 24.72 -21.34
CA HIS A 286 36.07 23.29 -21.51
C HIS A 286 35.10 22.95 -22.66
N GLY A 287 34.70 23.93 -23.49
CA GLY A 287 33.70 23.74 -24.55
C GLY A 287 32.26 23.54 -24.05
N LEU A 288 32.02 23.80 -22.76
CA LEU A 288 30.76 23.57 -22.04
C LEU A 288 29.87 24.83 -21.93
N ASP A 289 29.88 25.73 -22.92
CA ASP A 289 29.01 26.92 -22.92
C ASP A 289 27.51 26.53 -22.95
N PRO A 290 26.70 26.87 -21.93
CA PRO A 290 25.29 26.49 -21.88
C PRO A 290 24.45 27.00 -23.05
N GLU A 291 24.89 28.04 -23.78
CA GLU A 291 24.16 28.53 -24.96
C GLU A 291 24.42 27.72 -26.23
N THR A 292 25.49 26.91 -26.29
CA THR A 292 25.90 26.14 -27.48
C THR A 292 26.01 24.63 -27.28
N VAL A 293 26.23 24.14 -26.04
CA VAL A 293 26.31 22.70 -25.74
C VAL A 293 25.02 21.96 -26.07
N PHE A 294 23.89 22.55 -25.67
CA PHE A 294 22.57 21.96 -25.87
C PHE A 294 21.98 22.50 -27.19
N PRO A 295 21.71 21.65 -28.19
CA PRO A 295 21.19 22.08 -29.48
C PRO A 295 19.94 22.96 -29.35
N LYS A 296 19.74 23.87 -30.31
CA LYS A 296 18.52 24.66 -30.35
C LYS A 296 17.35 23.70 -30.62
N GLY A 297 16.43 23.63 -29.66
CA GLY A 297 15.25 22.79 -29.71
C GLY A 297 15.39 21.35 -29.21
N SER A 298 16.51 21.01 -28.57
CA SER A 298 16.61 19.76 -27.79
C SER A 298 16.00 19.89 -26.40
N VAL A 299 15.66 18.75 -25.79
CA VAL A 299 15.06 18.70 -24.45
C VAL A 299 16.01 19.19 -23.36
N GLU A 300 17.32 18.92 -23.45
CA GLU A 300 18.29 19.39 -22.46
C GLU A 300 18.33 20.92 -22.40
N ARG A 301 18.19 21.60 -23.54
CA ARG A 301 18.12 23.06 -23.57
C ARG A 301 16.89 23.58 -22.82
N ALA A 302 15.75 22.93 -23.02
CA ALA A 302 14.52 23.26 -22.29
C ALA A 302 14.68 22.98 -20.78
N LEU A 303 15.18 21.81 -20.40
CA LEU A 303 15.46 21.43 -19.01
C LEU A 303 16.40 22.43 -18.32
N TRP A 304 17.51 22.81 -18.98
CA TRP A 304 18.46 23.80 -18.45
C TRP A 304 17.80 25.15 -18.13
N GLN A 305 16.89 25.61 -19.00
CA GLN A 305 16.13 26.85 -18.77
C GLN A 305 15.07 26.70 -17.66
N GLN A 306 14.39 25.54 -17.54
CA GLN A 306 13.49 25.26 -16.41
C GLN A 306 14.26 25.22 -15.08
N LEU A 307 15.42 24.56 -15.05
CA LEU A 307 16.27 24.49 -13.86
C LEU A 307 16.75 25.87 -13.43
N SER A 308 17.27 26.67 -14.38
CA SER A 308 17.72 28.05 -14.15
C SER A 308 16.62 28.99 -13.65
N ALA A 309 15.34 28.66 -13.92
CA ALA A 309 14.16 29.37 -13.42
C ALA A 309 13.65 28.87 -12.04
N TYR A 310 14.36 27.94 -11.40
CA TYR A 310 14.02 27.32 -10.11
C TYR A 310 12.62 26.67 -10.03
N MET A 311 12.12 26.16 -11.14
CA MET A 311 10.82 25.46 -11.22
C MET A 311 10.96 23.97 -10.82
N ASP A 312 9.94 23.37 -10.21
CA ASP A 312 9.94 21.90 -10.00
C ASP A 312 9.88 21.20 -11.36
N VAL A 313 10.65 20.12 -11.53
CA VAL A 313 10.75 19.35 -12.79
C VAL A 313 10.60 17.87 -12.52
N PHE A 314 9.68 17.21 -13.23
CA PHE A 314 9.58 15.76 -13.32
C PHE A 314 9.78 15.33 -14.77
N PHE A 315 10.90 14.68 -15.06
CA PHE A 315 11.23 14.21 -16.40
C PHE A 315 11.13 12.67 -16.45
N ALA A 316 10.08 12.19 -17.10
CA ALA A 316 9.78 10.78 -17.29
C ALA A 316 10.11 10.35 -18.72
N GLY A 317 11.38 10.01 -18.93
CA GLY A 317 11.96 9.64 -20.22
C GLY A 317 13.49 9.56 -20.17
N GLN A 318 14.04 9.26 -18.99
CA GLN A 318 15.45 8.93 -18.80
C GLN A 318 15.77 7.61 -19.54
N THR A 319 17.00 7.50 -20.02
CA THR A 319 17.61 6.29 -20.59
C THR A 319 19.08 6.26 -20.15
N PHE A 320 19.73 5.11 -20.28
CA PHE A 320 21.17 4.98 -20.07
C PHE A 320 21.96 6.01 -20.91
N GLU A 321 21.60 6.16 -22.19
CA GLU A 321 22.23 7.10 -23.12
C GLU A 321 22.14 8.57 -22.67
N ASN A 322 20.96 9.02 -22.21
CA ASN A 322 20.77 10.42 -21.79
C ASN A 322 21.17 10.69 -20.34
N THR A 323 21.30 9.66 -19.49
CA THR A 323 21.63 9.79 -18.06
C THR A 323 22.95 10.53 -17.82
N ALA A 324 24.00 10.26 -18.60
CA ALA A 324 25.27 10.98 -18.48
C ALA A 324 25.13 12.50 -18.75
N THR A 325 24.23 12.87 -19.68
CA THR A 325 23.94 14.26 -20.04
C THR A 325 23.04 14.93 -19.00
N LEU A 326 22.02 14.23 -18.49
CA LEU A 326 21.17 14.72 -17.39
C LEU A 326 21.97 14.95 -16.10
N ARG A 327 22.85 14.00 -15.72
CA ARG A 327 23.80 14.16 -14.59
C ARG A 327 24.69 15.38 -14.76
N ARG A 328 25.23 15.63 -15.97
CA ARG A 328 26.03 16.85 -16.25
C ARG A 328 25.21 18.13 -16.13
N LEU A 329 24.02 18.17 -16.73
CA LEU A 329 23.11 19.32 -16.70
C LEU A 329 22.72 19.68 -15.25
N SER A 330 22.41 18.68 -14.42
CA SER A 330 22.14 18.89 -13.00
C SER A 330 23.38 19.27 -12.20
N ALA A 331 24.57 18.72 -12.50
CA ALA A 331 25.82 19.13 -11.86
C ALA A 331 26.17 20.60 -12.15
N MET A 332 25.92 21.07 -13.38
CA MET A 332 26.05 22.49 -13.75
C MET A 332 25.10 23.39 -12.94
N HIS A 333 23.85 22.95 -12.77
CA HIS A 333 22.85 23.69 -11.99
C HIS A 333 23.20 23.74 -10.50
N VAL A 334 23.52 22.59 -9.89
CA VAL A 334 23.93 22.46 -8.49
C VAL A 334 25.16 23.34 -8.19
N LEU A 335 26.21 23.28 -9.02
CA LEU A 335 27.41 24.09 -8.81
C LEU A 335 27.13 25.59 -8.95
N ASN A 336 26.29 26.00 -9.91
CA ASN A 336 25.87 27.40 -10.06
C ASN A 336 25.04 27.87 -8.86
N HIS A 337 24.18 27.02 -8.29
CA HIS A 337 23.38 27.33 -7.11
C HIS A 337 24.25 27.48 -5.84
N VAL A 338 25.10 26.49 -5.54
CA VAL A 338 25.99 26.52 -4.37
C VAL A 338 26.90 27.74 -4.36
N LEU A 339 27.48 28.08 -5.52
CA LEU A 339 28.35 29.25 -5.63
C LEU A 339 27.56 30.57 -5.50
N LYS A 340 26.33 30.67 -6.02
CA LYS A 340 25.45 31.84 -5.78
C LYS A 340 25.12 32.02 -4.29
N ALA A 341 24.79 30.93 -3.60
CA ALA A 341 24.50 30.95 -2.17
C ALA A 341 25.72 31.40 -1.36
N ARG A 342 26.88 30.78 -1.59
CA ARG A 342 28.14 31.13 -0.90
C ARG A 342 28.55 32.57 -1.14
N ASP A 343 28.60 33.03 -2.40
CA ASP A 343 29.01 34.39 -2.75
C ASP A 343 28.14 35.46 -2.07
N THR A 344 26.84 35.14 -1.87
CA THR A 344 25.92 36.02 -1.15
C THR A 344 26.30 36.12 0.32
N VAL A 345 26.53 34.99 1.00
CA VAL A 345 26.91 34.94 2.41
C VAL A 345 28.28 35.58 2.65
N THR A 346 29.27 35.28 1.80
CA THR A 346 30.62 35.89 1.89
C THR A 346 30.56 37.41 1.73
N ARG A 347 29.84 37.93 0.73
CA ARG A 347 29.71 39.40 0.54
C ARG A 347 28.99 40.07 1.72
N ASN A 348 28.01 39.41 2.33
CA ASN A 348 27.34 39.96 3.51
C ASN A 348 28.25 39.90 4.76
N ASN A 349 29.06 38.84 4.93
CA ASN A 349 30.10 38.79 5.96
C ASN A 349 31.11 39.94 5.80
N GLU A 350 31.57 40.21 4.57
CA GLU A 350 32.44 41.35 4.24
C GLU A 350 31.76 42.69 4.60
N ARG A 351 30.48 42.87 4.25
CA ARG A 351 29.69 44.09 4.54
C ARG A 351 29.46 44.31 6.05
N ILE A 352 29.16 43.26 6.81
CA ILE A 352 29.03 43.30 8.27
C ILE A 352 30.37 43.70 8.90
N LYS A 353 31.47 43.02 8.53
CA LYS A 353 32.82 43.33 9.04
C LYS A 353 33.26 44.78 8.75
N LYS A 354 32.91 45.33 7.59
CA LYS A 354 33.16 46.76 7.26
C LYS A 354 32.39 47.70 8.18
N ARG A 355 31.06 47.54 8.30
CA ARG A 355 30.21 48.35 9.19
C ARG A 355 30.72 48.33 10.64
N ASP A 356 31.04 47.14 11.13
CA ASP A 356 31.47 46.93 12.52
C ASP A 356 32.87 47.52 12.80
N ALA A 357 33.71 47.67 11.76
CA ALA A 357 34.98 48.39 11.82
C ALA A 357 34.83 49.92 11.68
N GLU A 358 33.87 50.38 10.88
CA GLU A 358 33.69 51.81 10.54
C GLU A 358 32.83 52.60 11.55
N LYS A 359 31.98 51.91 12.34
CA LYS A 359 31.11 52.51 13.38
C LYS A 359 30.20 53.65 12.86
N ALA A 360 29.49 53.39 11.76
CA ALA A 360 28.47 54.30 11.26
C ALA A 360 27.14 54.10 12.03
N ASP A 361 26.73 55.12 12.80
CA ASP A 361 25.42 55.19 13.48
C ASP A 361 24.28 55.59 12.50
N ASP A 362 24.13 54.88 11.38
CA ASP A 362 23.05 55.12 10.40
C ASP A 362 21.75 54.37 10.79
N GLU A 363 20.62 55.08 10.79
CA GLU A 363 19.37 54.70 11.48
C GLU A 363 18.54 53.53 10.88
N GLU A 364 19.13 52.67 10.02
CA GLU A 364 18.48 51.44 9.52
C GLU A 364 19.41 50.21 9.64
N GLU A 365 19.18 49.37 10.66
CA GLU A 365 19.80 48.04 10.76
C GLU A 365 19.30 47.13 9.62
N LYS A 366 20.04 47.07 8.51
CA LYS A 366 19.77 46.12 7.43
C LYS A 366 20.05 44.68 7.88
N GLU A 367 18.99 43.98 8.26
CA GLU A 367 19.03 42.54 8.57
C GLU A 367 19.49 41.72 7.36
N TYR A 368 20.68 41.12 7.46
CA TYR A 368 21.22 40.21 6.44
C TYR A 368 20.67 38.78 6.65
N ARG A 369 19.39 38.56 6.34
CA ARG A 369 18.71 37.26 6.45
C ARG A 369 19.11 36.27 5.33
N ASP A 370 20.40 35.94 5.22
CA ASP A 370 20.98 35.22 4.09
C ASP A 370 21.16 33.69 4.26
N GLN A 371 20.99 33.16 5.47
CA GLN A 371 21.28 31.77 5.84
C GLN A 371 20.03 30.89 6.04
N GLY A 372 20.24 29.57 6.15
CA GLY A 372 19.27 28.61 6.67
C GLY A 372 19.57 28.25 8.13
N PHE A 373 18.81 27.31 8.71
CA PHE A 373 19.15 26.71 10.00
C PHE A 373 20.40 25.82 9.92
N CYS A 374 20.67 25.26 8.74
CA CYS A 374 21.85 24.46 8.43
C CYS A 374 22.46 24.95 7.10
N ARG A 375 23.77 24.78 6.94
CA ARG A 375 24.54 25.21 5.75
C ARG A 375 24.19 24.43 4.49
N ALA A 376 23.77 23.18 4.62
CA ALA A 376 23.39 22.33 3.50
C ALA A 376 22.24 22.96 2.69
N SER A 377 22.56 23.38 1.46
CA SER A 377 21.61 24.04 0.55
C SER A 377 21.08 23.08 -0.53
N VAL A 378 21.84 22.04 -0.86
CA VAL A 378 21.48 21.06 -1.89
C VAL A 378 21.45 19.64 -1.32
N LEU A 379 20.39 18.91 -1.65
CA LEU A 379 20.28 17.47 -1.45
C LEU A 379 20.30 16.77 -2.81
N VAL A 380 21.22 15.81 -3.00
CA VAL A 380 21.30 14.95 -4.19
C VAL A 380 21.08 13.51 -3.77
N LEU A 381 19.95 12.96 -4.17
CA LEU A 381 19.60 11.55 -4.01
C LEU A 381 20.00 10.78 -5.27
N LEU A 382 20.82 9.74 -5.08
CA LEU A 382 21.32 8.84 -6.12
C LEU A 382 21.09 7.38 -5.68
N PRO A 383 20.86 6.43 -6.61
CA PRO A 383 20.46 5.07 -6.24
C PRO A 383 21.64 4.18 -5.82
N LEU A 384 22.85 4.39 -6.35
CA LEU A 384 24.01 3.49 -6.22
C LEU A 384 25.31 4.30 -5.99
N ARG A 385 26.32 3.70 -5.32
CA ARG A 385 27.66 4.32 -5.19
C ARG A 385 28.29 4.65 -6.55
N SER A 386 28.12 3.80 -7.56
CA SER A 386 28.52 4.05 -8.95
C SER A 386 27.94 5.36 -9.52
N ALA A 387 26.65 5.60 -9.28
CA ALA A 387 25.96 6.83 -9.69
C ALA A 387 26.48 8.07 -8.92
N ALA A 388 26.85 7.91 -7.64
CA ALA A 388 27.52 8.95 -6.85
C ALA A 388 28.91 9.31 -7.44
N VAL A 389 29.73 8.32 -7.77
CA VAL A 389 31.02 8.53 -8.47
C VAL A 389 30.81 9.22 -9.82
N ALA A 390 29.83 8.78 -10.61
CA ALA A 390 29.52 9.39 -11.90
C ALA A 390 29.10 10.87 -11.77
N PHE A 391 28.28 11.22 -10.78
CA PHE A 391 27.83 12.59 -10.53
C PHE A 391 28.96 13.48 -9.98
N VAL A 392 29.73 13.02 -8.98
CA VAL A 392 30.91 13.70 -8.46
C VAL A 392 31.93 13.95 -9.59
N ASN A 393 32.14 12.98 -10.48
CA ASN A 393 33.02 13.14 -11.63
C ASN A 393 32.51 14.18 -12.66
N GLN A 394 31.21 14.50 -12.72
CA GLN A 394 30.75 15.67 -13.49
C GLN A 394 31.01 16.96 -12.71
N LEU A 395 30.73 17.02 -11.40
CA LEU A 395 31.02 18.20 -10.57
C LEU A 395 32.50 18.61 -10.63
N LEU A 396 33.42 17.66 -10.45
CA LEU A 396 34.87 17.91 -10.51
C LEU A 396 35.32 18.45 -11.88
N LYS A 397 34.69 18.02 -12.99
CA LYS A 397 34.97 18.51 -14.35
C LYS A 397 34.39 19.90 -14.65
N LEU A 398 33.54 20.43 -13.76
CA LEU A 398 32.87 21.73 -13.90
C LEU A 398 33.47 22.81 -12.97
N LEU A 399 34.41 22.45 -12.10
CA LEU A 399 35.07 23.35 -11.16
C LEU A 399 35.98 24.39 -11.86
N PRO A 400 36.03 25.64 -11.37
CA PRO A 400 37.03 26.62 -11.78
C PRO A 400 38.47 26.11 -11.59
N ALA A 401 39.36 26.40 -12.54
CA ALA A 401 40.77 25.99 -12.51
C ALA A 401 41.63 26.63 -11.38
N ASN A 402 41.03 27.49 -10.55
CA ASN A 402 41.60 27.99 -9.29
C ASN A 402 41.23 27.13 -8.07
N VAL A 403 40.54 26.00 -8.29
CA VAL A 403 40.25 24.98 -7.27
C VAL A 403 41.18 23.79 -7.53
N ASP A 404 42.32 23.78 -6.85
CA ASP A 404 43.39 22.78 -7.02
C ASP A 404 43.49 21.80 -5.84
N THR A 405 42.97 22.19 -4.68
CA THR A 405 43.16 21.48 -3.41
C THR A 405 41.95 20.60 -3.10
N PHE A 406 42.17 19.31 -2.82
CA PHE A 406 41.10 18.33 -2.63
C PHE A 406 41.34 17.47 -1.37
N HIS A 407 40.54 17.69 -0.32
CA HIS A 407 40.63 16.96 0.95
C HIS A 407 39.79 15.68 0.89
N ASN A 408 40.33 14.56 1.39
CA ASN A 408 39.69 13.24 1.48
C ASN A 408 39.16 12.64 0.15
N LYS A 409 39.65 13.16 -0.98
CA LYS A 409 39.26 12.72 -2.33
C LYS A 409 39.64 11.26 -2.61
N ASP A 410 40.82 10.82 -2.20
CA ASP A 410 41.29 9.47 -2.51
C ASP A 410 40.59 8.41 -1.64
N ARG A 411 40.23 8.77 -0.40
CA ARG A 411 39.27 8.02 0.44
C ARG A 411 37.93 7.83 -0.28
N PHE A 412 37.36 8.89 -0.86
CA PHE A 412 36.13 8.78 -1.64
C PHE A 412 36.26 7.82 -2.83
N PHE A 413 37.33 7.90 -3.63
CA PHE A 413 37.49 7.01 -4.78
C PHE A 413 37.77 5.55 -4.39
N ARG A 414 38.38 5.30 -3.23
CA ARG A 414 38.53 3.95 -2.67
C ARG A 414 37.19 3.39 -2.16
N ASP A 415 36.46 4.18 -1.37
CA ASP A 415 35.26 3.72 -0.67
C ASP A 415 34.02 3.63 -1.59
N PHE A 416 33.95 4.45 -2.65
CA PHE A 416 32.84 4.47 -3.62
C PHE A 416 33.20 3.91 -5.00
N GLY A 417 34.48 3.78 -5.33
CA GLY A 417 34.94 3.21 -6.59
C GLY A 417 34.71 1.70 -6.70
N SER A 418 35.08 1.15 -7.85
CA SER A 418 35.10 -0.29 -8.10
C SER A 418 36.54 -0.79 -8.16
N ALA A 419 36.84 -1.89 -7.45
CA ALA A 419 38.14 -2.57 -7.51
C ALA A 419 38.48 -3.13 -8.91
N VAL A 420 37.54 -3.11 -9.86
CA VAL A 420 37.77 -3.45 -11.27
C VAL A 420 38.46 -2.29 -12.01
N ALA A 421 38.19 -1.04 -11.64
CA ALA A 421 38.65 0.15 -12.37
C ALA A 421 40.18 0.36 -12.36
N GLU A 422 40.91 -0.25 -11.42
CA GLU A 422 42.38 -0.25 -11.41
C GLU A 422 43.00 -1.26 -12.38
N LYS A 423 42.25 -2.28 -12.83
CA LYS A 423 42.73 -3.31 -13.77
C LYS A 423 42.53 -2.89 -15.22
N ASP A 424 41.40 -2.26 -15.53
CA ASP A 424 41.02 -1.92 -16.91
C ASP A 424 41.89 -0.80 -17.52
N MET A 425 42.70 -0.11 -16.73
CA MET A 425 43.75 0.83 -17.17
C MET A 425 44.92 0.18 -17.93
N LYS A 426 44.87 -1.14 -18.24
CA LYS A 426 45.96 -1.87 -18.91
C LYS A 426 45.57 -2.75 -20.10
N ASP A 427 44.30 -3.14 -20.26
CA ASP A 427 43.84 -3.98 -21.38
C ASP A 427 42.85 -3.21 -22.26
N ASP A 428 43.40 -2.37 -23.14
CA ASP A 428 42.70 -1.50 -24.12
C ASP A 428 42.12 -2.32 -25.31
N ASN A 429 41.41 -3.41 -25.00
CA ASN A 429 41.03 -4.44 -25.96
C ASN A 429 39.77 -5.26 -25.57
N SER A 430 38.87 -4.68 -24.77
CA SER A 430 37.53 -5.24 -24.57
C SER A 430 36.67 -4.98 -25.82
N THR A 431 35.95 -6.02 -26.28
CA THR A 431 35.13 -5.96 -27.50
C THR A 431 33.95 -5.00 -27.37
N THR A 432 33.57 -4.32 -28.46
CA THR A 432 32.52 -3.27 -28.45
C THR A 432 31.20 -3.76 -27.85
N ASP A 433 30.58 -2.88 -27.06
CA ASP A 433 29.50 -3.19 -26.12
C ASP A 433 28.10 -3.34 -26.79
N ASP A 434 28.06 -3.61 -28.09
CA ASP A 434 26.87 -3.49 -28.95
C ASP A 434 25.74 -4.50 -28.66
N GLY A 435 25.95 -5.44 -27.72
CA GLY A 435 25.02 -6.52 -27.38
C GLY A 435 24.43 -6.50 -25.96
N LYS A 436 24.86 -5.59 -25.07
CA LYS A 436 24.35 -5.54 -23.68
C LYS A 436 23.01 -4.81 -23.58
N LYS A 437 22.16 -5.27 -22.67
CA LYS A 437 20.87 -4.61 -22.37
C LYS A 437 21.09 -3.38 -21.50
N GLU A 438 20.19 -2.41 -21.63
CA GLU A 438 20.19 -1.16 -20.86
C GLU A 438 20.35 -1.40 -19.35
N TRP A 439 19.57 -2.34 -18.80
CA TRP A 439 19.60 -2.68 -17.38
C TRP A 439 20.81 -3.51 -16.92
N GLN A 440 21.63 -4.04 -17.83
CA GLN A 440 22.89 -4.72 -17.45
C GLN A 440 23.98 -3.69 -17.22
N ARG A 441 24.08 -2.71 -18.13
CA ARG A 441 25.07 -1.64 -18.07
C ARG A 441 25.02 -0.84 -16.76
N VAL A 442 23.83 -0.62 -16.21
CA VAL A 442 23.62 0.06 -14.91
C VAL A 442 24.37 -0.62 -13.75
N PHE A 443 24.48 -1.95 -13.76
CA PHE A 443 25.18 -2.72 -12.73
C PHE A 443 26.63 -3.04 -13.10
N ASP A 444 26.98 -3.00 -14.40
CA ASP A 444 28.37 -3.12 -14.86
C ASP A 444 29.21 -1.84 -14.56
N GLU A 445 28.58 -0.68 -14.35
CA GLU A 445 29.26 0.62 -14.14
C GLU A 445 30.11 0.72 -12.85
N GLY A 446 29.99 -0.21 -11.89
CA GLY A 446 30.92 -0.28 -10.75
C GLY A 446 30.30 -0.75 -9.43
N ASN A 447 30.46 0.06 -8.38
CA ASN A 447 29.99 -0.29 -7.04
C ASN A 447 28.47 -0.10 -6.91
N ASN A 448 27.75 -1.20 -6.72
CA ASN A 448 26.29 -1.27 -6.72
C ASN A 448 25.66 -1.23 -5.33
N ASP A 449 26.43 -0.90 -4.29
CA ASP A 449 25.87 -0.66 -2.96
C ASP A 449 24.92 0.56 -2.97
N ASP A 450 23.76 0.39 -2.33
CA ASP A 450 22.72 1.41 -2.16
C ASP A 450 22.68 2.00 -0.73
N CYS A 451 23.62 1.62 0.14
CA CYS A 451 23.80 2.17 1.47
C CYS A 451 25.01 3.12 1.54
N PHE A 452 24.81 4.39 1.17
CA PHE A 452 25.89 5.40 1.22
C PHE A 452 25.41 6.82 1.57
N GLN A 453 26.36 7.63 2.05
CA GLN A 453 26.21 9.06 2.33
C GLN A 453 27.54 9.81 2.18
N LEU A 454 27.49 11.08 1.78
CA LEU A 454 28.65 11.95 1.58
C LEU A 454 28.23 13.42 1.68
N GLY A 455 28.79 14.16 2.64
CA GLY A 455 28.75 15.63 2.61
C GLY A 455 29.94 16.20 1.84
N LEU A 456 29.69 17.17 0.96
CA LEU A 456 30.70 17.96 0.27
C LEU A 456 30.64 19.41 0.73
N SER A 457 31.79 20.00 1.06
CA SER A 457 31.94 21.45 1.15
C SER A 457 32.94 21.98 0.13
N PHE A 458 32.67 23.16 -0.38
CA PHE A 458 33.49 23.87 -1.35
C PHE A 458 34.25 25.02 -0.63
N SER A 459 35.08 25.74 -1.38
CA SER A 459 35.77 26.98 -1.01
C SER A 459 36.23 27.66 -2.32
N ARG A 460 36.72 28.91 -2.28
CA ARG A 460 37.38 29.55 -3.42
C ARG A 460 38.55 28.74 -4.00
N LYS A 461 39.28 27.98 -3.18
CA LYS A 461 40.51 27.25 -3.56
C LYS A 461 40.45 25.73 -3.38
N ALA A 462 39.58 25.24 -2.50
CA ALA A 462 39.52 23.83 -2.11
C ALA A 462 38.13 23.19 -2.23
N VAL A 463 38.09 21.86 -2.32
CA VAL A 463 36.88 21.05 -2.11
C VAL A 463 37.19 19.94 -1.11
N ARG A 464 36.27 19.72 -0.17
CA ARG A 464 36.41 18.76 0.92
C ARG A 464 35.33 17.69 0.83
N PHE A 465 35.78 16.44 0.80
CA PHE A 465 34.95 15.23 0.91
C PHE A 465 34.79 14.84 2.38
N TYR A 466 33.69 14.14 2.72
CA TYR A 466 33.35 13.79 4.11
C TYR A 466 33.34 15.03 5.01
N SER A 467 32.59 16.05 4.60
CA SER A 467 32.16 17.13 5.49
C SER A 467 30.90 16.70 6.24
N GLU A 468 30.81 16.97 7.53
CA GLU A 468 29.57 16.81 8.29
C GLU A 468 28.43 17.65 7.72
N TYR A 469 27.17 17.25 7.93
CA TYR A 469 26.04 17.92 7.31
C TYR A 469 25.86 19.40 7.71
N HIS A 470 26.28 19.79 8.92
CA HIS A 470 26.27 21.18 9.37
C HIS A 470 27.29 22.08 8.64
N HIS A 471 28.38 21.49 8.11
CA HIS A 471 29.46 22.18 7.40
C HIS A 471 29.47 21.90 5.88
N ALA A 472 28.70 20.93 5.41
CA ALA A 472 28.52 20.61 4.00
C ALA A 472 27.68 21.69 3.28
N ASP A 473 28.04 21.99 2.04
CA ASP A 473 27.24 22.83 1.14
C ASP A 473 26.24 21.97 0.34
N VAL A 474 26.62 20.72 0.04
CA VAL A 474 25.84 19.70 -0.68
C VAL A 474 25.88 18.36 0.07
N ILE A 475 24.72 17.74 0.24
CA ILE A 475 24.58 16.35 0.72
C ILE A 475 24.33 15.45 -0.49
N ILE A 476 25.19 14.46 -0.72
CA ILE A 476 25.03 13.41 -1.73
C ILE A 476 24.79 12.09 -1.00
N ALA A 477 23.64 11.45 -1.18
CA ALA A 477 23.34 10.23 -0.44
C ALA A 477 22.34 9.31 -1.14
N SER A 478 22.28 8.08 -0.63
CA SER A 478 21.21 7.14 -0.89
C SER A 478 19.97 7.47 -0.03
N PRO A 479 18.74 7.11 -0.49
CA PRO A 479 17.55 7.15 0.36
C PRO A 479 17.65 6.23 1.59
N LEU A 480 18.39 5.12 1.49
CA LEU A 480 18.61 4.17 2.60
C LEU A 480 19.53 4.76 3.69
N GLY A 481 20.70 5.28 3.33
CA GLY A 481 21.65 5.86 4.27
C GLY A 481 21.05 7.05 5.04
N LEU A 482 20.33 7.95 4.36
CA LEU A 482 19.61 9.03 5.05
C LEU A 482 18.46 8.52 5.93
N ARG A 483 17.76 7.45 5.55
CA ARG A 483 16.76 6.83 6.44
C ARG A 483 17.40 6.30 7.73
N GLN A 484 18.59 5.71 7.66
CA GLN A 484 19.31 5.25 8.85
C GLN A 484 19.70 6.42 9.76
N GLN A 485 20.21 7.52 9.21
CA GLN A 485 20.55 8.73 9.98
C GLN A 485 19.34 9.41 10.65
N LEU A 486 18.17 9.39 9.99
CA LEU A 486 16.95 9.99 10.54
C LEU A 486 16.23 9.09 11.57
N GLY A 487 16.53 7.79 11.58
CA GLY A 487 16.05 6.82 12.57
C GLY A 487 14.52 6.68 12.66
N ASP A 488 14.07 6.19 13.82
CA ASP A 488 12.66 5.86 14.08
C ASP A 488 11.75 7.11 14.21
N GLU A 489 12.28 8.33 14.35
CA GLU A 489 11.44 9.54 14.39
C GLU A 489 10.59 9.70 13.13
N VAL A 490 11.06 9.19 11.98
CA VAL A 490 10.34 9.29 10.70
C VAL A 490 9.15 8.33 10.61
N ALA A 491 9.05 7.30 11.46
CA ALA A 491 7.85 6.45 11.49
C ALA A 491 6.58 7.27 11.79
N VAL A 492 6.71 8.31 12.63
CA VAL A 492 5.62 9.25 12.97
C VAL A 492 5.17 10.08 11.75
N LEU A 493 6.06 10.33 10.78
CA LEU A 493 5.75 11.01 9.52
C LEU A 493 5.00 10.11 8.52
N ASP A 494 4.91 8.80 8.75
CA ASP A 494 4.11 7.89 7.93
C ASP A 494 2.70 7.60 8.48
N ASP A 495 2.52 7.59 9.80
CA ASP A 495 1.19 7.56 10.44
C ASP A 495 0.43 8.90 10.32
N THR A 496 1.13 10.02 10.11
CA THR A 496 0.51 11.35 9.94
C THR A 496 0.36 11.75 8.47
N GLU A 497 -0.84 12.17 8.06
CA GLU A 497 -1.06 12.71 6.72
C GLU A 497 -0.49 14.13 6.55
N SER A 498 -0.36 14.88 7.65
CA SER A 498 0.03 16.29 7.69
C SER A 498 1.39 16.51 8.38
N THR A 499 2.40 16.89 7.61
CA THR A 499 3.77 17.20 8.07
C THR A 499 3.91 18.57 8.76
N VAL A 500 2.83 19.07 9.39
CA VAL A 500 2.78 20.45 9.93
C VAL A 500 3.05 20.48 11.43
N ASP A 501 2.59 19.46 12.16
CA ASP A 501 2.68 19.37 13.62
C ASP A 501 3.86 18.49 14.10
N VAL A 502 4.66 17.95 13.17
CA VAL A 502 5.82 17.10 13.45
C VAL A 502 7.10 17.92 13.33
N GLN A 503 7.93 17.88 14.37
CA GLN A 503 9.29 18.41 14.37
C GLN A 503 10.29 17.24 14.49
N LEU A 504 11.44 17.35 13.82
CA LEU A 504 12.52 16.35 13.89
C LEU A 504 13.64 16.80 14.82
N SER A 505 14.35 15.86 15.44
CA SER A 505 15.59 16.15 16.18
C SER A 505 16.71 16.65 15.27
N SER A 506 16.73 16.17 14.01
CA SER A 506 17.68 16.57 12.98
C SER A 506 17.26 17.87 12.28
N ASP A 507 18.19 18.83 12.20
CA ASP A 507 18.01 20.10 11.49
C ASP A 507 18.57 20.10 10.06
N PHE A 508 19.46 19.16 9.71
CA PHE A 508 20.25 19.22 8.48
C PHE A 508 19.45 19.16 7.17
N LEU A 509 18.24 18.59 7.17
CA LEU A 509 17.33 18.61 6.01
C LEU A 509 16.33 19.78 6.01
N SER A 510 16.32 20.63 7.04
CA SER A 510 15.36 21.75 7.17
C SER A 510 15.52 22.81 6.07
N SER A 511 16.76 23.02 5.60
CA SER A 511 17.17 24.24 4.87
C SER A 511 17.45 24.02 3.39
N ILE A 512 17.19 22.81 2.87
CA ILE A 512 17.42 22.44 1.46
C ILE A 512 16.62 23.33 0.50
N GLU A 513 17.35 23.97 -0.43
CA GLU A 513 16.83 24.86 -1.49
C GLU A 513 16.69 24.18 -2.85
N VAL A 514 17.48 23.13 -3.11
CA VAL A 514 17.44 22.30 -4.31
C VAL A 514 17.53 20.84 -3.89
N CYS A 515 16.52 20.05 -4.21
CA CYS A 515 16.53 18.59 -4.07
C CYS A 515 16.53 17.96 -5.46
N LEU A 516 17.56 17.18 -5.75
CA LEU A 516 17.70 16.38 -6.97
C LEU A 516 17.47 14.91 -6.62
N VAL A 517 16.66 14.23 -7.43
CA VAL A 517 16.46 12.78 -7.41
C VAL A 517 16.78 12.27 -8.81
N ASP A 518 17.97 11.70 -8.99
CA ASP A 518 18.32 11.01 -10.24
C ASP A 518 17.80 9.57 -10.19
N SER A 519 17.32 9.07 -11.33
CA SER A 519 17.02 7.65 -11.54
C SER A 519 15.98 7.09 -10.55
N ALA A 520 14.90 7.85 -10.30
CA ALA A 520 13.88 7.52 -9.30
C ALA A 520 13.19 6.15 -9.51
N SER A 521 13.16 5.64 -10.75
CA SER A 521 12.70 4.28 -11.07
C SER A 521 13.57 3.18 -10.44
N LEU A 522 14.89 3.39 -10.36
CA LEU A 522 15.82 2.45 -9.73
C LEU A 522 15.58 2.46 -8.20
N MET A 523 15.33 3.65 -7.63
CA MET A 523 14.93 3.78 -6.22
C MET A 523 13.58 3.13 -5.92
N ALA A 524 12.65 3.10 -6.88
CA ALA A 524 11.39 2.38 -6.74
C ALA A 524 11.59 0.85 -6.72
N MET A 525 12.48 0.35 -7.59
CA MET A 525 12.88 -1.06 -7.62
C MET A 525 13.65 -1.49 -6.36
N GLN A 526 14.46 -0.61 -5.77
CA GLN A 526 15.08 -0.77 -4.44
C GLN A 526 14.02 -0.72 -3.32
N ASN A 527 13.63 0.48 -2.87
CA ASN A 527 12.49 0.70 -2.00
C ASN A 527 12.01 2.16 -2.06
N LEU A 528 10.87 2.40 -2.73
CA LEU A 528 10.31 3.75 -2.85
C LEU A 528 9.95 4.38 -1.51
N ASP A 529 9.61 3.58 -0.48
CA ASP A 529 9.26 4.13 0.82
C ASP A 529 10.47 4.85 1.47
N HIS A 530 11.72 4.44 1.19
CA HIS A 530 12.90 5.19 1.65
C HIS A 530 12.98 6.58 1.02
N LEU A 531 12.71 6.70 -0.28
CA LEU A 531 12.65 7.99 -0.97
C LEU A 531 11.50 8.86 -0.46
N ARG A 532 10.33 8.26 -0.20
CA ARG A 532 9.17 8.91 0.43
C ARG A 532 9.49 9.45 1.82
N THR A 533 10.11 8.63 2.68
CA THR A 533 10.61 8.98 4.02
C THR A 533 11.50 10.22 3.96
N VAL A 534 12.55 10.22 3.13
CA VAL A 534 13.51 11.34 3.02
C VAL A 534 12.86 12.60 2.44
N LEU A 535 12.05 12.49 1.38
CA LEU A 535 11.34 13.64 0.80
C LEU A 535 10.23 14.19 1.72
N ARG A 536 9.75 13.41 2.68
CA ARG A 536 8.85 13.86 3.76
C ARG A 536 9.58 14.60 4.88
N ALA A 537 10.81 14.18 5.22
CA ALA A 537 11.67 14.86 6.19
C ALA A 537 12.29 16.17 5.67
N THR A 538 12.41 16.32 4.34
CA THR A 538 13.02 17.50 3.71
C THR A 538 12.17 18.77 3.90
N ASN A 539 12.76 19.80 4.51
CA ASN A 539 12.13 21.04 4.98
C ASN A 539 11.08 20.90 6.10
N VAL A 540 11.16 19.85 6.93
CA VAL A 540 10.40 19.79 8.19
C VAL A 540 11.03 20.74 9.23
N PRO A 541 10.23 21.41 10.09
CA PRO A 541 10.76 22.23 11.19
C PRO A 541 11.66 21.42 12.15
N PRO A 542 12.86 21.90 12.49
CA PRO A 542 13.68 21.30 13.54
C PRO A 542 13.07 21.54 14.93
N LYS A 543 13.33 20.62 15.87
CA LYS A 543 13.08 20.82 17.32
C LYS A 543 14.07 21.82 17.91
N GLU A 544 15.33 21.64 17.57
CA GLU A 544 16.48 22.43 18.03
C GLU A 544 17.41 22.67 16.83
N ALA A 545 18.07 23.83 16.76
CA ALA A 545 19.00 24.19 15.68
C ALA A 545 20.23 24.88 16.30
N PRO A 546 21.14 24.13 16.96
CA PRO A 546 22.15 24.69 17.84
C PRO A 546 23.24 25.51 17.12
N HIS A 547 23.40 25.31 15.81
CA HIS A 547 24.40 26.00 14.97
C HIS A 547 23.82 27.19 14.16
N ALA A 548 22.54 27.52 14.34
CA ALA A 548 21.84 28.52 13.52
C ALA A 548 21.91 29.95 14.09
N ASP A 549 22.39 30.91 13.30
CA ASP A 549 22.23 32.34 13.61
C ASP A 549 20.82 32.81 13.21
N PHE A 550 19.89 32.76 14.17
CA PHE A 550 18.49 33.16 13.98
C PHE A 550 18.29 34.61 13.48
N ALA A 551 19.25 35.52 13.64
CA ALA A 551 19.18 36.87 13.07
C ALA A 551 19.45 36.87 11.55
N ARG A 552 20.09 35.81 11.03
CA ARG A 552 20.43 35.61 9.63
C ARG A 552 19.61 34.53 8.93
N VAL A 553 18.84 33.72 9.66
CA VAL A 553 17.91 32.75 9.04
C VAL A 553 16.84 33.49 8.23
N ARG A 554 16.62 33.04 6.98
CA ARG A 554 15.62 33.61 6.06
C ARG A 554 14.21 33.56 6.64
N GLU A 555 13.41 34.57 6.31
CA GLU A 555 12.03 34.70 6.79
C GLU A 555 11.12 33.51 6.40
N TRP A 556 11.33 32.93 5.21
CA TRP A 556 10.60 31.73 4.76
C TRP A 556 11.13 30.42 5.37
N ASN A 557 12.33 30.41 5.96
CA ASN A 557 12.79 29.34 6.86
C ASN A 557 12.13 29.50 8.24
N LEU A 558 12.16 30.70 8.82
CA LEU A 558 11.57 31.00 10.14
C LEU A 558 10.05 30.79 10.20
N THR A 559 9.35 31.01 9.09
CA THR A 559 7.90 30.72 8.94
C THR A 559 7.60 29.29 8.43
N PHE A 560 8.63 28.44 8.31
CA PHE A 560 8.54 27.05 7.86
C PHE A 560 7.92 26.84 6.46
N LEU A 561 8.00 27.87 5.61
CA LEU A 561 7.49 27.86 4.23
C LEU A 561 8.51 27.32 3.21
N ALA A 562 9.70 26.91 3.64
CA ALA A 562 10.80 26.43 2.80
C ALA A 562 10.40 25.37 1.74
N SER A 563 9.45 24.47 2.03
CA SER A 563 8.95 23.49 1.06
C SER A 563 8.26 24.09 -0.18
N PHE A 564 7.83 25.36 -0.13
CA PHE A 564 7.28 26.11 -1.28
C PHE A 564 8.37 26.87 -2.07
N PHE A 565 9.55 27.08 -1.48
CA PHE A 565 10.69 27.76 -2.12
C PHE A 565 11.71 26.77 -2.68
N ARG A 566 11.81 25.56 -2.11
CA ARG A 566 12.65 24.47 -2.61
C ARG A 566 12.31 24.14 -4.06
N GLN A 567 13.33 23.95 -4.89
CA GLN A 567 13.20 23.31 -6.19
C GLN A 567 13.39 21.80 -6.04
N THR A 568 12.48 21.01 -6.60
CA THR A 568 12.54 19.55 -6.61
C THR A 568 12.65 19.06 -8.06
N VAL A 569 13.73 18.37 -8.38
CA VAL A 569 14.06 17.85 -9.71
C VAL A 569 14.07 16.32 -9.64
N VAL A 570 13.24 15.65 -10.43
CA VAL A 570 13.11 14.19 -10.44
C VAL A 570 13.26 13.65 -11.85
N PHE A 571 14.29 12.83 -12.06
CA PHE A 571 14.48 12.04 -13.28
C PHE A 571 13.94 10.62 -13.07
N ALA A 572 13.21 10.10 -14.05
CA ALA A 572 12.68 8.74 -14.09
C ALA A 572 12.62 8.25 -15.54
N HIS A 573 12.57 6.93 -15.73
CA HIS A 573 12.56 6.34 -17.07
C HIS A 573 11.15 6.43 -17.68
N ASN A 574 10.11 6.27 -16.85
CA ASN A 574 8.71 6.30 -17.22
C ASN A 574 7.83 6.95 -16.12
N VAL A 575 6.53 7.10 -16.40
CA VAL A 575 5.56 7.68 -15.44
C VAL A 575 4.96 6.56 -14.58
N GLU A 576 5.75 6.06 -13.64
CA GLU A 576 5.25 5.11 -12.64
C GLU A 576 4.14 5.75 -11.77
N PRO A 577 3.04 5.04 -11.45
CA PRO A 577 1.98 5.59 -10.61
C PRO A 577 2.46 6.04 -9.22
N LEU A 578 3.38 5.29 -8.62
CA LEU A 578 3.89 5.55 -7.27
C LEU A 578 4.84 6.76 -7.23
N VAL A 579 5.83 6.80 -8.14
CA VAL A 579 6.73 7.97 -8.29
C VAL A 579 5.92 9.23 -8.65
N HIS A 580 4.94 9.13 -9.54
CA HIS A 580 4.07 10.24 -9.89
C HIS A 580 3.21 10.73 -8.71
N ALA A 581 2.68 9.82 -7.88
CA ALA A 581 1.95 10.17 -6.66
C ALA A 581 2.85 10.84 -5.62
N LEU A 582 4.09 10.36 -5.47
CA LEU A 582 5.12 10.95 -4.61
C LEU A 582 5.45 12.39 -5.06
N VAL A 583 5.86 12.57 -6.32
CA VAL A 583 6.11 13.88 -6.96
C VAL A 583 4.93 14.83 -6.75
N THR A 584 3.69 14.37 -6.97
CA THR A 584 2.50 15.21 -6.84
C THR A 584 2.30 15.74 -5.40
N LYS A 585 2.70 14.97 -4.37
CA LYS A 585 2.58 15.32 -2.94
C LYS A 585 3.77 16.15 -2.40
N THR A 586 4.99 15.91 -2.89
CA THR A 586 6.24 16.51 -2.37
C THR A 586 6.68 17.77 -3.10
N CYS A 587 6.42 17.87 -4.41
CA CYS A 587 6.68 19.07 -5.20
C CYS A 587 5.61 20.12 -4.90
N ARG A 588 6.01 21.28 -4.35
CA ARG A 588 5.11 22.36 -3.91
C ARG A 588 5.60 23.75 -4.29
N ASN A 589 6.59 23.85 -5.18
CA ASN A 589 7.25 25.09 -5.53
C ASN A 589 6.28 26.18 -6.02
N ILE A 590 6.51 27.44 -5.60
CA ILE A 590 5.66 28.58 -5.97
C ILE A 590 5.54 28.80 -7.48
N SER A 591 6.54 28.42 -8.29
CA SER A 591 6.50 28.49 -9.76
C SER A 591 5.76 27.31 -10.41
N GLY A 592 5.35 26.30 -9.63
CA GLY A 592 4.68 25.10 -10.11
C GLY A 592 5.65 24.01 -10.58
N LEU A 593 5.07 23.00 -11.24
CA LEU A 593 5.75 21.76 -11.64
C LEU A 593 5.60 21.51 -13.15
N VAL A 594 6.71 21.41 -13.86
CA VAL A 594 6.75 20.97 -15.26
C VAL A 594 7.01 19.47 -15.31
N LYS A 595 6.21 18.77 -16.10
CA LYS A 595 6.28 17.33 -16.31
C LYS A 595 6.45 17.01 -17.79
N TYR A 596 7.57 16.37 -18.12
CA TYR A 596 7.88 15.82 -19.43
C TYR A 596 7.57 14.32 -19.42
N VAL A 597 6.90 13.82 -20.46
CA VAL A 597 6.58 12.40 -20.63
C VAL A 597 6.97 11.95 -22.03
N ARG A 598 7.83 10.93 -22.15
CA ARG A 598 8.20 10.39 -23.47
C ARG A 598 6.97 9.83 -24.20
N ILE A 599 6.84 10.16 -25.48
CA ILE A 599 5.79 9.70 -26.38
C ILE A 599 6.26 8.40 -27.04
N TYR A 600 5.57 7.31 -26.72
CA TYR A 600 5.80 5.99 -27.31
C TYR A 600 4.86 5.77 -28.49
N ASP A 601 5.41 5.49 -29.67
CA ASP A 601 4.67 5.24 -30.90
C ASP A 601 5.14 3.93 -31.53
N MET A 602 4.21 3.12 -32.03
CA MET A 602 4.52 1.91 -32.78
C MET A 602 5.15 2.22 -34.13
N ALA A 603 4.78 3.33 -34.78
CA ALA A 603 5.34 3.74 -36.07
C ALA A 603 6.84 4.07 -36.01
N ASN A 604 7.32 4.49 -34.83
CA ASN A 604 8.73 4.84 -34.59
C ASN A 604 9.54 3.70 -33.97
N GLY A 605 8.93 2.52 -33.73
CA GLY A 605 9.58 1.41 -33.03
C GLY A 605 9.91 1.69 -31.55
N THR A 606 9.40 2.78 -30.95
CA THR A 606 9.75 3.18 -29.59
C THR A 606 8.88 2.51 -28.52
N ALA A 607 7.72 1.97 -28.88
CA ALA A 607 6.88 1.20 -27.97
C ALA A 607 7.49 -0.19 -27.71
N SER A 608 7.72 -0.57 -26.45
CA SER A 608 8.42 -1.83 -26.10
C SER A 608 7.75 -3.11 -26.63
N ILE A 609 6.43 -3.10 -26.85
CA ILE A 609 5.70 -4.19 -27.51
C ILE A 609 6.18 -4.48 -28.95
N SER A 610 6.81 -3.51 -29.63
CA SER A 610 7.41 -3.69 -30.96
C SER A 610 8.81 -4.33 -30.94
N GLN A 611 9.38 -4.53 -29.75
CA GLN A 611 10.67 -5.22 -29.53
C GLN A 611 10.48 -6.72 -29.21
N VAL A 612 9.24 -7.22 -29.28
CA VAL A 612 8.92 -8.65 -29.16
C VAL A 612 9.22 -9.32 -30.50
N VAL A 613 10.25 -10.17 -30.52
CA VAL A 613 10.66 -10.95 -31.69
C VAL A 613 9.78 -12.19 -31.94
N PRO A 614 9.44 -13.03 -30.93
CA PRO A 614 8.74 -14.28 -31.17
C PRO A 614 7.23 -14.09 -31.39
N HIS A 615 6.63 -14.98 -32.19
CA HIS A 615 5.19 -14.97 -32.50
C HIS A 615 4.31 -15.52 -31.35
N VAL A 616 4.34 -14.84 -30.20
CA VAL A 616 3.59 -15.18 -28.98
C VAL A 616 2.20 -14.53 -28.97
N LYS A 617 1.17 -15.28 -28.60
CA LYS A 617 -0.20 -14.78 -28.41
C LYS A 617 -0.32 -13.91 -27.15
N GLN A 618 -0.23 -12.59 -27.32
CA GLN A 618 -0.33 -11.60 -26.25
C GLN A 618 -1.81 -11.24 -25.94
N LEU A 619 -2.24 -11.43 -24.69
CA LEU A 619 -3.61 -11.20 -24.21
C LEU A 619 -3.60 -10.28 -22.99
N PHE A 620 -4.07 -9.05 -23.15
CA PHE A 620 -4.25 -8.09 -22.06
C PHE A 620 -5.65 -8.25 -21.44
N GLN A 621 -5.72 -8.87 -20.26
CA GLN A 621 -6.97 -9.04 -19.49
C GLN A 621 -7.16 -7.86 -18.54
N ARG A 622 -8.28 -7.14 -18.70
CA ARG A 622 -8.65 -6.07 -17.78
C ARG A 622 -9.29 -6.67 -16.52
N VAL A 623 -8.78 -6.29 -15.36
CA VAL A 623 -9.43 -6.49 -14.07
C VAL A 623 -10.43 -5.35 -13.86
N ASP A 624 -11.71 -5.70 -13.71
CA ASP A 624 -12.82 -4.74 -13.58
C ASP A 624 -13.02 -4.36 -12.11
N LEU A 625 -12.65 -3.12 -11.75
CA LEU A 625 -12.74 -2.58 -10.38
C LEU A 625 -14.16 -2.15 -9.97
N ASN A 626 -15.20 -2.84 -10.45
CA ASN A 626 -16.59 -2.45 -10.26
C ASN A 626 -17.14 -2.93 -8.91
N THR A 627 -16.82 -2.23 -7.81
CA THR A 627 -17.63 -2.29 -6.58
C THR A 627 -19.02 -1.69 -6.84
N THR A 628 -20.06 -2.29 -6.27
CA THR A 628 -21.44 -1.76 -6.31
C THR A 628 -21.66 -0.58 -5.36
N ASP A 629 -20.71 -0.37 -4.46
CA ASP A 629 -20.82 0.56 -3.34
C ASP A 629 -20.00 1.81 -3.66
N SER A 630 -20.54 2.98 -3.37
CA SER A 630 -20.05 4.28 -3.87
C SER A 630 -18.82 4.83 -3.14
N CYS A 631 -17.86 3.97 -2.78
CA CYS A 631 -16.58 4.38 -2.21
C CYS A 631 -15.58 4.79 -3.30
N HIS A 632 -14.64 5.67 -2.95
CA HIS A 632 -13.42 5.82 -3.73
C HIS A 632 -12.56 4.56 -3.55
N LEU A 633 -12.26 3.86 -4.64
CA LEU A 633 -11.34 2.73 -4.65
C LEU A 633 -9.96 3.16 -4.12
N SER A 634 -9.55 2.60 -2.98
CA SER A 634 -8.18 2.73 -2.47
C SER A 634 -7.23 1.82 -3.25
N ALA A 635 -5.93 2.13 -3.21
CA ALA A 635 -4.89 1.23 -3.73
C ALA A 635 -4.87 -0.12 -3.00
N THR A 636 -5.34 -0.18 -1.75
CA THR A 636 -5.56 -1.43 -1.01
C THR A 636 -6.65 -2.30 -1.65
N ASP A 637 -7.72 -1.67 -2.11
CA ASP A 637 -8.91 -2.34 -2.62
C ASP A 637 -8.65 -2.83 -4.06
N GLU A 638 -7.88 -2.05 -4.83
CA GLU A 638 -7.37 -2.44 -6.14
C GLU A 638 -6.49 -3.69 -6.06
N ALA A 639 -5.57 -3.77 -5.09
CA ALA A 639 -4.75 -4.95 -4.86
C ALA A 639 -5.56 -6.19 -4.43
N GLU A 640 -6.59 -6.00 -3.60
CA GLU A 640 -7.48 -7.10 -3.19
C GLU A 640 -8.32 -7.64 -4.36
N LEU A 641 -8.96 -6.75 -5.12
CA LEU A 641 -9.75 -7.10 -6.31
C LEU A 641 -8.88 -7.77 -7.39
N ARG A 642 -7.62 -7.34 -7.55
CA ARG A 642 -6.64 -7.98 -8.43
C ARG A 642 -6.30 -9.40 -7.97
N PHE A 643 -6.11 -9.61 -6.66
CA PHE A 643 -5.84 -10.93 -6.09
C PHE A 643 -7.05 -11.89 -6.21
N GLU A 644 -8.26 -11.42 -5.93
CA GLU A 644 -9.49 -12.21 -6.12
C GLU A 644 -9.70 -12.57 -7.60
N TYR A 645 -9.46 -11.63 -8.52
CA TYR A 645 -9.51 -11.88 -9.96
C TYR A 645 -8.48 -12.93 -10.38
N PHE A 646 -7.21 -12.78 -9.97
CA PHE A 646 -6.15 -13.75 -10.25
C PHE A 646 -6.53 -15.14 -9.73
N LYS A 647 -7.05 -15.24 -8.50
CA LYS A 647 -7.47 -16.53 -7.92
C LYS A 647 -8.51 -17.22 -8.80
N LYS A 648 -9.56 -16.50 -9.21
CA LYS A 648 -10.70 -17.04 -9.95
C LYS A 648 -10.43 -17.28 -11.44
N HIS A 649 -9.64 -16.41 -12.09
CA HIS A 649 -9.49 -16.39 -13.54
C HIS A 649 -8.13 -16.93 -14.04
N VAL A 650 -7.16 -17.13 -13.14
CA VAL A 650 -5.84 -17.69 -13.47
C VAL A 650 -5.54 -18.94 -12.65
N PHE A 651 -5.68 -18.88 -11.33
CA PHE A 651 -5.27 -19.96 -10.43
C PHE A 651 -6.23 -21.15 -10.44
N GLU A 652 -7.54 -20.92 -10.29
CA GLU A 652 -8.56 -21.99 -10.34
C GLU A 652 -8.51 -22.79 -11.67
N PRO A 653 -8.46 -22.17 -12.87
CA PRO A 653 -8.26 -22.89 -14.13
C PRO A 653 -6.94 -23.67 -14.23
N LEU A 654 -5.89 -23.25 -13.52
CA LEU A 654 -4.59 -23.92 -13.50
C LEU A 654 -4.56 -25.12 -12.53
N LEU A 655 -5.43 -25.14 -11.50
CA LEU A 655 -5.70 -26.33 -10.69
C LEU A 655 -6.53 -27.36 -11.47
N ASP A 656 -7.55 -26.92 -12.21
CA ASP A 656 -8.39 -27.78 -13.06
C ASP A 656 -7.61 -28.39 -14.24
N GLN A 657 -6.67 -27.64 -14.82
CA GLN A 657 -5.82 -28.07 -15.94
C GLN A 657 -4.35 -27.69 -15.66
N PRO A 658 -3.60 -28.52 -14.90
CA PRO A 658 -2.20 -28.25 -14.57
C PRO A 658 -1.32 -28.25 -15.83
N ARG A 659 -0.93 -27.06 -16.26
CA ARG A 659 0.03 -26.82 -17.36
C ARG A 659 1.45 -26.77 -16.83
N LYS A 660 2.41 -27.19 -17.65
CA LYS A 660 3.85 -27.02 -17.38
C LYS A 660 4.38 -25.76 -18.04
N HIS A 661 5.63 -25.41 -17.74
CA HIS A 661 6.35 -24.31 -18.38
C HIS A 661 5.64 -22.94 -18.25
N VAL A 662 4.90 -22.75 -17.14
CA VAL A 662 4.22 -21.49 -16.79
C VAL A 662 5.12 -20.62 -15.93
N VAL A 663 5.41 -19.39 -16.35
CA VAL A 663 6.06 -18.37 -15.50
C VAL A 663 5.03 -17.35 -15.06
N ILE A 664 4.94 -17.08 -13.75
CA ILE A 664 4.10 -16.02 -13.19
C ILE A 664 5.02 -14.90 -12.69
N VAL A 665 5.01 -13.78 -13.39
CA VAL A 665 5.79 -12.57 -13.08
C VAL A 665 4.97 -11.64 -12.19
N ILE A 666 5.55 -11.23 -11.07
CA ILE A 666 4.87 -10.45 -10.04
C ILE A 666 5.67 -9.17 -9.73
N PRO A 667 5.14 -7.97 -10.05
CA PRO A 667 5.80 -6.69 -9.78
C PRO A 667 6.00 -6.39 -8.28
N SER A 668 4.99 -6.68 -7.45
CA SER A 668 4.96 -6.33 -6.03
C SER A 668 5.38 -7.51 -5.16
N TYR A 669 6.35 -7.31 -4.27
CA TYR A 669 6.76 -8.33 -3.29
C TYR A 669 5.62 -8.72 -2.33
N PHE A 670 4.75 -7.78 -1.97
CA PHE A 670 3.58 -8.08 -1.13
C PHE A 670 2.58 -8.99 -1.85
N ASP A 671 2.33 -8.75 -3.14
CA ASP A 671 1.51 -9.65 -3.96
C ASP A 671 2.19 -11.00 -4.17
N TYR A 672 3.52 -11.02 -4.33
CA TYR A 672 4.30 -12.25 -4.43
C TYR A 672 4.10 -13.14 -3.19
N VAL A 673 4.19 -12.59 -1.98
CA VAL A 673 3.95 -13.35 -0.75
C VAL A 673 2.52 -13.91 -0.72
N ARG A 674 1.50 -13.15 -1.16
CA ARG A 674 0.11 -13.63 -1.25
C ARG A 674 -0.03 -14.80 -2.22
N VAL A 675 0.51 -14.67 -3.44
CA VAL A 675 0.43 -15.70 -4.49
C VAL A 675 1.23 -16.94 -4.12
N ARG A 676 2.45 -16.77 -3.60
CA ARG A 676 3.31 -17.87 -3.13
C ARG A 676 2.62 -18.69 -2.03
N ASN A 677 2.00 -18.01 -1.05
CA ASN A 677 1.27 -18.68 0.02
C ASN A 677 0.02 -19.43 -0.49
N LEU A 678 -0.60 -18.97 -1.58
CA LEU A 678 -1.74 -19.65 -2.23
C LEU A 678 -1.30 -20.96 -2.92
N PHE A 679 -0.12 -20.99 -3.55
CA PHE A 679 0.45 -22.24 -4.12
C PHE A 679 0.97 -23.22 -3.05
N HIS A 680 1.51 -22.73 -1.93
CA HIS A 680 1.96 -23.58 -0.81
C HIS A 680 0.85 -24.16 0.07
N GLU A 681 -0.43 -23.82 -0.16
CA GLU A 681 -1.52 -24.44 0.59
C GLU A 681 -1.54 -25.97 0.34
N PRO A 682 -1.59 -26.85 1.37
CA PRO A 682 -1.31 -28.29 1.22
C PRO A 682 -2.26 -29.09 0.32
N LEU A 683 -3.38 -28.50 -0.08
CA LEU A 683 -4.30 -29.04 -1.09
C LEU A 683 -3.82 -28.70 -2.51
N ASN A 684 -3.39 -27.45 -2.71
CA ASN A 684 -3.02 -26.89 -4.01
C ASN A 684 -1.64 -27.39 -4.45
N GLN A 685 -0.69 -27.49 -3.52
CA GLN A 685 0.67 -28.00 -3.76
C GLN A 685 0.70 -29.45 -4.30
N LYS A 686 -0.35 -30.24 -4.05
CA LYS A 686 -0.51 -31.61 -4.57
C LYS A 686 -1.04 -31.66 -6.01
N LEU A 687 -1.65 -30.58 -6.48
CA LEU A 687 -2.22 -30.46 -7.83
C LEU A 687 -1.26 -29.74 -8.78
N VAL A 688 -0.63 -28.65 -8.30
CA VAL A 688 0.29 -27.82 -9.09
C VAL A 688 1.58 -27.61 -8.31
N THR A 689 2.68 -28.16 -8.80
CA THR A 689 4.01 -27.98 -8.19
C THR A 689 4.64 -26.67 -8.66
N SER A 690 4.79 -25.72 -7.73
CA SER A 690 5.46 -24.44 -7.95
C SER A 690 6.91 -24.44 -7.42
N VAL A 691 7.80 -23.72 -8.10
CA VAL A 691 9.10 -23.27 -7.58
C VAL A 691 9.15 -21.74 -7.56
N GLU A 692 10.03 -21.17 -6.74
CA GLU A 692 10.17 -19.73 -6.56
C GLU A 692 11.57 -19.20 -6.93
N CYS A 693 11.61 -17.98 -7.46
CA CYS A 693 12.77 -17.11 -7.57
C CYS A 693 12.34 -15.67 -7.24
N CYS A 694 12.73 -15.20 -6.06
CA CYS A 694 12.57 -13.82 -5.61
C CYS A 694 13.93 -13.20 -5.25
N GLU A 695 13.97 -11.89 -5.02
CA GLU A 695 15.18 -11.10 -4.72
C GLU A 695 15.99 -11.62 -3.52
N TYR A 696 15.39 -12.41 -2.64
CA TYR A 696 16.04 -13.04 -1.47
C TYR A 696 16.43 -14.51 -1.71
N SER A 697 16.26 -15.06 -2.92
CA SER A 697 16.55 -16.46 -3.23
C SER A 697 18.04 -16.72 -3.47
N PRO A 698 18.72 -17.57 -2.66
CA PRO A 698 20.14 -17.82 -2.83
C PRO A 698 20.46 -18.56 -4.14
N SER A 699 21.64 -18.32 -4.71
CA SER A 699 22.04 -18.83 -6.03
C SER A 699 21.91 -20.36 -6.21
N ARG A 700 22.04 -21.13 -5.12
CA ARG A 700 21.80 -22.59 -5.09
C ARG A 700 20.33 -22.95 -5.30
N GLN A 701 19.40 -22.21 -4.67
CA GLN A 701 17.95 -22.35 -4.86
C GLN A 701 17.55 -21.93 -6.27
N VAL A 702 18.04 -20.77 -6.75
CA VAL A 702 17.81 -20.28 -8.11
C VAL A 702 18.24 -21.31 -9.16
N SER A 703 19.44 -21.87 -9.02
CA SER A 703 19.98 -22.86 -9.96
C SER A 703 19.14 -24.14 -9.99
N ARG A 704 18.69 -24.62 -8.81
CA ARG A 704 17.77 -25.74 -8.68
C ARG A 704 16.41 -25.45 -9.31
N ALA A 705 15.81 -24.30 -9.02
CA ALA A 705 14.49 -23.90 -9.54
C ALA A 705 14.50 -23.79 -11.08
N ARG A 706 15.52 -23.13 -11.65
CA ARG A 706 15.70 -23.01 -13.12
C ARG A 706 15.87 -24.39 -13.78
N THR A 707 16.62 -25.30 -13.16
CA THR A 707 16.83 -26.67 -13.67
C THR A 707 15.54 -27.49 -13.62
N MET A 708 14.81 -27.45 -12.51
CA MET A 708 13.51 -28.14 -12.35
C MET A 708 12.45 -27.60 -13.33
N PHE A 709 12.45 -26.30 -13.61
CA PHE A 709 11.56 -25.67 -14.58
C PHE A 709 11.92 -26.06 -16.02
N PHE A 710 13.19 -25.99 -16.40
CA PHE A 710 13.66 -26.36 -17.74
C PHE A 710 13.32 -27.82 -18.10
N HIS A 711 13.45 -28.75 -17.16
CA HIS A 711 13.08 -30.16 -17.36
C HIS A 711 11.59 -30.46 -17.15
N GLY A 712 10.73 -29.44 -16.93
CA GLY A 712 9.30 -29.64 -16.73
C GLY A 712 8.96 -30.50 -15.49
N GLN A 713 9.81 -30.49 -14.47
CA GLN A 713 9.58 -31.18 -13.19
C GLN A 713 8.62 -30.41 -12.29
N CYS A 714 8.63 -29.07 -12.39
CA CYS A 714 7.59 -28.21 -11.85
C CYS A 714 6.63 -27.73 -12.94
N HIS A 715 5.46 -27.28 -12.52
CA HIS A 715 4.41 -26.72 -13.37
C HIS A 715 4.57 -25.21 -13.52
N VAL A 716 4.87 -24.54 -12.40
CA VAL A 716 4.90 -23.08 -12.26
C VAL A 716 6.26 -22.61 -11.73
N LEU A 717 6.80 -21.54 -12.30
CA LEU A 717 7.85 -20.71 -11.69
C LEU A 717 7.23 -19.38 -11.26
N LEU A 718 7.28 -19.07 -9.97
CA LEU A 718 6.96 -17.75 -9.42
C LEU A 718 8.23 -16.88 -9.49
N TYR A 719 8.10 -15.68 -10.07
CA TYR A 719 9.24 -14.83 -10.45
C TYR A 719 8.93 -13.38 -10.08
N THR A 720 9.76 -12.71 -9.26
CA THR A 720 9.56 -11.29 -8.94
C THR A 720 10.24 -10.38 -9.96
N GLU A 721 9.64 -9.21 -10.24
CA GLU A 721 10.24 -8.22 -11.13
C GLU A 721 11.56 -7.66 -10.57
N ARG A 722 11.69 -7.60 -9.24
CA ARG A 722 12.95 -7.23 -8.55
C ARG A 722 14.05 -8.27 -8.74
N PHE A 723 13.73 -9.56 -8.65
CA PHE A 723 14.67 -10.63 -8.99
C PHE A 723 15.13 -10.56 -10.46
N HIS A 724 14.22 -10.16 -11.35
CA HIS A 724 14.59 -9.90 -12.74
C HIS A 724 15.56 -8.73 -12.85
N PHE A 725 15.25 -7.56 -12.27
CA PHE A 725 16.08 -6.35 -12.28
C PHE A 725 17.54 -6.61 -11.86
N TYR A 726 17.78 -7.25 -10.70
CA TYR A 726 19.14 -7.45 -10.16
C TYR A 726 19.96 -8.55 -10.84
N HIS A 727 19.34 -9.55 -11.49
CA HIS A 727 20.08 -10.72 -11.99
C HIS A 727 19.85 -11.06 -13.46
N GLN A 728 18.72 -10.66 -14.04
CA GLN A 728 18.36 -10.79 -15.47
C GLN A 728 18.60 -12.20 -16.05
N TYR A 729 18.43 -13.23 -15.20
CA TYR A 729 18.65 -14.61 -15.59
C TYR A 729 17.73 -15.02 -16.73
N GLN A 730 18.31 -15.39 -17.88
CA GLN A 730 17.57 -16.04 -18.97
C GLN A 730 16.89 -17.31 -18.45
N ILE A 731 15.57 -17.33 -18.47
CA ILE A 731 14.73 -18.48 -18.11
C ILE A 731 14.37 -19.22 -19.40
N ARG A 732 14.87 -20.46 -19.56
CA ARG A 732 14.64 -21.28 -20.76
C ARG A 732 13.46 -22.23 -20.54
N GLY A 733 12.74 -22.54 -21.62
CA GLY A 733 11.59 -23.45 -21.58
C GLY A 733 10.36 -22.81 -20.95
N ILE A 734 10.03 -21.57 -21.33
CA ILE A 734 8.74 -20.94 -21.04
C ILE A 734 7.79 -21.30 -22.19
N GLU A 735 6.56 -21.74 -21.88
CA GLU A 735 5.50 -21.92 -22.88
C GLU A 735 4.33 -20.94 -22.66
N GLN A 736 4.05 -20.60 -21.39
CA GLN A 736 3.04 -19.63 -21.01
C GLN A 736 3.60 -18.60 -20.01
N LEU A 737 3.52 -17.32 -20.35
CA LEU A 737 3.93 -16.21 -19.49
C LEU A 737 2.68 -15.53 -18.90
N ILE A 738 2.67 -15.25 -17.60
CA ILE A 738 1.55 -14.62 -16.91
C ILE A 738 2.07 -13.47 -16.06
N TRP A 739 1.67 -12.24 -16.39
CA TRP A 739 1.98 -11.05 -15.63
C TRP A 739 0.83 -10.78 -14.66
N TYR A 740 1.08 -10.88 -13.36
CA TYR A 740 0.10 -10.60 -12.29
C TYR A 740 -0.30 -9.11 -12.25
N GLY A 741 0.58 -8.23 -12.73
CA GLY A 741 0.31 -6.84 -13.06
C GLY A 741 1.19 -6.42 -14.24
N VAL A 742 0.91 -5.28 -14.85
CA VAL A 742 1.83 -4.65 -15.82
C VAL A 742 3.17 -4.39 -15.13
N PRO A 743 4.32 -4.71 -15.75
CA PRO A 743 5.62 -4.46 -15.15
C PRO A 743 5.86 -2.96 -14.91
N MET A 744 6.65 -2.66 -13.88
CA MET A 744 7.11 -1.32 -13.56
C MET A 744 8.09 -0.79 -14.62
N MET A 745 9.00 -1.62 -15.12
CA MET A 745 9.95 -1.27 -16.18
C MET A 745 9.49 -1.82 -17.53
N HIS A 746 9.46 -0.98 -18.58
CA HIS A 746 8.81 -1.35 -19.85
C HIS A 746 9.66 -2.23 -20.78
N GLU A 747 10.97 -2.32 -20.57
CA GLU A 747 11.90 -3.21 -21.29
C GLU A 747 11.74 -4.68 -20.87
N PHE A 748 11.34 -4.93 -19.61
CA PHE A 748 11.16 -6.30 -19.10
C PHE A 748 10.08 -7.07 -19.85
N TYR A 749 9.08 -6.36 -20.42
CA TYR A 749 8.02 -6.99 -21.19
C TYR A 749 8.52 -7.70 -22.46
N PRO A 750 9.18 -7.03 -23.44
CA PRO A 750 9.80 -7.72 -24.56
C PRO A 750 10.96 -8.62 -24.12
N GLU A 751 11.73 -8.28 -23.09
CA GLU A 751 12.82 -9.15 -22.60
C GLU A 751 12.32 -10.55 -22.21
N MET A 752 11.32 -10.63 -21.33
CA MET A 752 10.80 -11.92 -20.87
C MET A 752 10.00 -12.65 -21.95
N LEU A 753 9.37 -11.95 -22.90
CA LEU A 753 8.76 -12.57 -24.08
C LEU A 753 9.80 -13.16 -25.02
N ASN A 754 10.91 -12.47 -25.25
CA ASN A 754 11.99 -12.95 -26.12
C ASN A 754 12.69 -14.20 -25.57
N PHE A 755 12.49 -14.56 -24.28
CA PHE A 755 12.95 -15.83 -23.71
C PHE A 755 12.11 -17.06 -24.11
N VAL A 756 10.86 -16.87 -24.55
CA VAL A 756 9.90 -17.95 -24.83
C VAL A 756 10.36 -18.89 -25.95
N GLU A 757 10.90 -18.34 -27.04
CA GLU A 757 11.28 -19.10 -28.23
C GLU A 757 12.74 -19.60 -28.22
N THR A 758 13.52 -19.32 -27.17
CA THR A 758 14.95 -19.73 -27.03
C THR A 758 15.18 -21.25 -26.84
N SER A 759 14.21 -22.09 -27.21
CA SER A 759 14.14 -23.53 -26.94
C SER A 759 14.53 -24.43 -28.13
N GLY A 760 15.24 -23.90 -29.12
CA GLY A 760 16.18 -24.66 -29.97
C GLY A 760 15.58 -25.56 -31.05
N HIS A 761 14.26 -25.61 -31.22
CA HIS A 761 13.60 -26.24 -32.36
C HIS A 761 13.09 -25.17 -33.33
N GLU A 762 13.59 -25.18 -34.56
CA GLU A 762 12.94 -24.45 -35.66
C GLU A 762 11.53 -25.05 -35.89
N PRO A 763 10.46 -24.23 -35.93
CA PRO A 763 9.12 -24.74 -36.16
C PRO A 763 8.94 -25.08 -37.64
N GLU A 764 8.76 -26.37 -37.95
CA GLU A 764 8.53 -26.86 -39.33
C GLU A 764 7.25 -26.28 -40.00
N ASN A 765 6.36 -25.63 -39.24
CA ASN A 765 5.16 -24.96 -39.75
C ASN A 765 4.90 -23.63 -39.04
N PHE A 766 4.74 -22.55 -39.83
CA PHE A 766 4.64 -21.16 -39.33
C PHE A 766 3.35 -20.86 -38.55
N ASP A 767 2.24 -21.55 -38.85
CA ASP A 767 0.94 -21.31 -38.20
C ASP A 767 0.80 -21.99 -36.81
N GLN A 768 1.61 -23.01 -36.51
CA GLN A 768 1.43 -23.82 -35.28
C GLN A 768 2.10 -23.23 -34.04
N SER A 769 3.12 -22.37 -34.20
CA SER A 769 3.82 -21.71 -33.09
C SER A 769 2.90 -20.76 -32.30
N ALA A 770 2.04 -20.02 -33.02
CA ALA A 770 1.14 -19.00 -32.46
C ALA A 770 0.00 -19.56 -31.59
N GLU A 771 -0.34 -20.86 -31.71
CA GLU A 771 -1.26 -21.52 -30.79
C GLU A 771 -0.56 -22.06 -29.53
N LYS A 772 0.71 -22.45 -29.64
CA LYS A 772 1.48 -23.03 -28.53
C LYS A 772 1.87 -21.98 -27.48
N TYR A 773 2.39 -20.84 -27.92
CA TYR A 773 3.00 -19.84 -27.04
C TYR A 773 2.03 -18.70 -26.70
N SER A 774 1.87 -18.40 -25.40
CA SER A 774 0.94 -17.36 -24.96
C SER A 774 1.45 -16.52 -23.79
N SER A 775 1.02 -15.25 -23.76
CA SER A 775 1.29 -14.31 -22.69
C SER A 775 0.00 -13.65 -22.21
N ILE A 776 -0.29 -13.74 -20.92
CA ILE A 776 -1.45 -13.09 -20.29
C ILE A 776 -0.97 -11.94 -19.42
N VAL A 777 -1.52 -10.75 -19.61
CA VAL A 777 -1.22 -9.57 -18.78
C VAL A 777 -2.48 -9.16 -18.04
N LEU A 778 -2.48 -9.28 -16.71
CA LEU A 778 -3.51 -8.67 -15.89
C LEU A 778 -3.20 -7.17 -15.76
N PHE A 779 -4.19 -6.32 -16.03
CA PHE A 779 -4.08 -4.89 -15.80
C PHE A 779 -5.37 -4.30 -15.23
N THR A 780 -5.23 -3.45 -14.22
CA THR A 780 -6.31 -2.57 -13.77
C THR A 780 -6.26 -1.26 -14.53
N ARG A 781 -7.43 -0.68 -14.78
CA ARG A 781 -7.57 0.66 -15.35
C ARG A 781 -8.68 1.38 -14.62
N VAL A 782 -8.29 2.32 -13.75
CA VAL A 782 -9.18 3.37 -13.24
C VAL A 782 -9.93 3.96 -14.43
N SER A 783 -11.25 4.07 -14.31
CA SER A 783 -12.09 4.33 -15.48
C SER A 783 -11.72 5.63 -16.19
N SER A 784 -11.94 5.69 -17.51
CA SER A 784 -11.87 6.98 -18.21
C SER A 784 -12.96 7.94 -17.74
N ALA A 785 -14.10 7.38 -17.30
CA ALA A 785 -15.20 8.13 -16.71
C ALA A 785 -15.95 7.28 -15.68
N ASP A 786 -16.24 7.86 -14.53
CA ASP A 786 -17.06 7.24 -13.49
C ASP A 786 -18.54 7.64 -13.72
N LEU A 787 -19.43 6.67 -13.55
CA LEU A 787 -20.87 6.82 -13.69
C LEU A 787 -21.50 6.75 -12.31
N HIS A 788 -22.29 7.74 -11.91
CA HIS A 788 -22.92 7.79 -10.59
C HIS A 788 -24.40 8.17 -10.66
N PHE A 789 -25.26 7.36 -10.04
CA PHE A 789 -26.69 7.63 -9.90
C PHE A 789 -27.01 8.41 -8.62
N SER A 790 -27.65 9.58 -8.78
CA SER A 790 -28.24 10.35 -7.70
C SER A 790 -29.77 10.36 -7.85
N LEU A 791 -30.47 9.57 -7.02
CA LEU A 791 -31.93 9.43 -7.04
C LEU A 791 -32.63 10.63 -6.38
N GLU A 792 -33.78 11.03 -6.91
CA GLU A 792 -34.57 12.13 -6.34
C GLU A 792 -35.17 11.72 -4.97
N GLY A 793 -34.93 12.56 -3.95
CA GLY A 793 -35.39 12.33 -2.58
C GLY A 793 -34.65 11.25 -1.78
N ALA A 794 -33.44 10.84 -2.21
CA ALA A 794 -32.68 9.74 -1.58
C ALA A 794 -32.51 9.88 -0.06
N GLU A 795 -32.20 11.08 0.45
CA GLU A 795 -31.99 11.37 1.88
C GLU A 795 -33.22 11.15 2.78
N HIS A 796 -34.41 11.02 2.19
CA HIS A 796 -35.68 10.84 2.91
C HIS A 796 -36.41 9.55 2.51
N ARG A 797 -35.80 8.72 1.67
CA ARG A 797 -36.36 7.47 1.17
C ARG A 797 -36.09 6.34 2.18
N PRO A 798 -37.08 5.51 2.56
CA PRO A 798 -36.84 4.35 3.40
C PRO A 798 -35.87 3.37 2.73
N ILE A 799 -35.10 2.66 3.55
CA ILE A 799 -34.05 1.73 3.12
C ILE A 799 -34.50 0.30 3.43
N LEU A 800 -34.41 -0.58 2.44
CA LEU A 800 -34.59 -2.02 2.59
C LEU A 800 -33.25 -2.65 2.99
N SER A 801 -33.17 -3.15 4.22
CA SER A 801 -32.04 -3.95 4.69
C SER A 801 -32.22 -5.43 4.32
N ILE A 802 -31.25 -6.02 3.62
CA ILE A 802 -31.29 -7.40 3.14
C ILE A 802 -30.32 -8.26 3.97
N PRO A 803 -30.77 -9.36 4.58
CA PRO A 803 -29.90 -10.33 5.23
C PRO A 803 -29.08 -11.11 4.19
N HIS A 804 -27.78 -11.26 4.43
CA HIS A 804 -26.90 -12.05 3.58
C HIS A 804 -27.09 -13.55 3.84
N TYR A 805 -27.55 -14.30 2.81
CA TYR A 805 -27.67 -15.77 2.87
C TYR A 805 -26.42 -16.52 2.37
N ASP A 806 -25.50 -15.82 1.71
CA ASP A 806 -24.23 -16.38 1.24
C ASP A 806 -23.19 -16.42 2.39
N ASN A 807 -22.66 -17.61 2.71
CA ASN A 807 -21.74 -17.89 3.84
C ASN A 807 -20.32 -17.27 3.73
N SER A 808 -20.14 -16.20 2.94
CA SER A 808 -18.86 -15.51 2.82
C SER A 808 -18.59 -14.55 3.98
N LYS A 809 -17.31 -14.29 4.28
CA LYS A 809 -16.88 -13.58 5.48
C LYS A 809 -16.99 -12.06 5.35
N ASN A 810 -18.18 -11.50 5.50
CA ASN A 810 -18.37 -10.16 6.08
C ASN A 810 -19.85 -9.90 6.42
N GLY A 811 -20.17 -9.87 7.72
CA GLY A 811 -21.55 -9.80 8.23
C GLY A 811 -22.18 -8.40 8.18
N LYS A 812 -22.18 -7.74 7.01
CA LYS A 812 -22.94 -6.49 6.77
C LYS A 812 -24.20 -6.81 5.96
N SER A 813 -25.33 -6.25 6.38
CA SER A 813 -26.57 -6.27 5.58
C SER A 813 -26.46 -5.33 4.38
N LYS A 814 -27.03 -5.71 3.23
CA LYS A 814 -27.07 -4.83 2.06
C LYS A 814 -28.25 -3.88 2.17
N GLU A 815 -28.02 -2.59 1.97
CA GLU A 815 -29.03 -1.53 2.07
C GLU A 815 -29.42 -1.03 0.68
N LEU A 816 -30.72 -1.05 0.34
CA LEU A 816 -31.24 -0.57 -0.94
C LEU A 816 -32.29 0.54 -0.77
N PRO A 817 -32.36 1.54 -1.67
CA PRO A 817 -33.46 2.51 -1.68
C PRO A 817 -34.79 1.82 -2.02
N LEU A 818 -35.81 2.02 -1.19
CA LEU A 818 -37.10 1.34 -1.33
C LEU A 818 -38.12 2.16 -2.16
N PHE A 819 -38.85 1.48 -3.04
CA PHE A 819 -39.90 2.02 -3.91
C PHE A 819 -41.20 1.24 -3.79
N ARG A 820 -42.33 1.89 -4.09
CA ARG A 820 -43.65 1.24 -4.25
C ARG A 820 -43.87 0.77 -5.69
N ALA A 821 -44.75 -0.22 -5.88
CA ALA A 821 -45.09 -0.78 -7.19
C ALA A 821 -45.34 0.28 -8.29
N ASN A 822 -46.18 1.27 -8.00
CA ASN A 822 -46.63 2.32 -8.93
C ASN A 822 -45.83 3.64 -8.80
N GLU A 823 -44.68 3.65 -8.13
CA GLU A 823 -43.89 4.87 -7.90
C GLU A 823 -42.97 5.18 -9.08
N ASP A 824 -42.94 6.43 -9.53
CA ASP A 824 -41.98 6.90 -10.54
C ASP A 824 -40.55 6.80 -10.01
N ILE A 825 -39.60 6.34 -10.84
CA ILE A 825 -38.17 6.39 -10.52
C ILE A 825 -37.56 7.56 -11.28
N ARG A 826 -37.05 8.56 -10.55
CA ARG A 826 -36.44 9.78 -11.10
C ARG A 826 -35.08 10.03 -10.47
N GLY A 827 -34.18 10.63 -11.25
CA GLY A 827 -32.85 10.96 -10.75
C GLY A 827 -31.97 11.63 -11.80
N ARG A 828 -30.68 11.67 -11.47
CA ARG A 828 -29.62 12.18 -12.34
C ARG A 828 -28.50 11.14 -12.44
N LEU A 829 -27.99 10.95 -13.64
CA LEU A 829 -26.75 10.23 -13.92
C LEU A 829 -25.64 11.27 -14.12
N THR A 830 -24.69 11.30 -13.20
CA THR A 830 -23.49 12.13 -13.32
C THR A 830 -22.37 11.31 -13.98
N VAL A 831 -21.75 11.86 -15.02
CA VAL A 831 -20.63 11.28 -15.75
C VAL A 831 -19.39 12.11 -15.44
N LYS A 832 -18.47 11.56 -14.63
CA LYS A 832 -17.22 12.22 -14.21
C LYS A 832 -16.03 11.69 -15.00
N ILE A 833 -15.55 12.46 -15.98
CA ILE A 833 -14.39 12.10 -16.80
C ILE A 833 -13.09 12.50 -16.10
N ASN A 834 -12.11 11.60 -16.14
CA ASN A 834 -10.77 11.87 -15.63
C ASN A 834 -10.15 13.08 -16.37
N SER A 835 -9.88 14.13 -15.59
CA SER A 835 -9.88 15.51 -16.10
C SER A 835 -8.82 15.80 -17.17
N GLY A 836 -9.20 16.59 -18.17
CA GLY A 836 -8.36 16.94 -19.33
C GLY A 836 -8.53 16.00 -20.53
N ARG A 837 -9.26 14.89 -20.37
CA ARG A 837 -9.66 14.02 -21.48
C ARG A 837 -11.07 14.35 -21.96
N LYS A 838 -11.27 14.26 -23.28
CA LYS A 838 -12.58 14.26 -23.94
C LYS A 838 -13.03 12.81 -24.08
N LEU A 839 -14.32 12.51 -23.86
CA LEU A 839 -14.85 11.16 -24.06
C LEU A 839 -15.84 11.12 -25.21
N GLU A 840 -15.38 10.61 -26.34
CA GLU A 840 -16.21 10.23 -27.49
C GLU A 840 -17.00 8.96 -27.15
N HIS A 841 -18.29 8.96 -27.47
CA HIS A 841 -19.19 7.84 -27.18
C HIS A 841 -20.15 7.56 -28.34
N THR A 842 -20.57 6.30 -28.45
CA THR A 842 -21.56 5.82 -29.43
C THR A 842 -22.99 5.86 -28.89
N GLY A 843 -23.18 6.20 -27.62
CA GLY A 843 -24.48 6.53 -27.03
C GLY A 843 -24.51 6.35 -25.51
N LEU A 844 -25.29 7.17 -24.81
CA LEU A 844 -25.51 7.06 -23.36
C LEU A 844 -26.98 6.72 -23.10
N LYS A 845 -27.23 5.59 -22.43
CA LYS A 845 -28.57 5.17 -22.00
C LYS A 845 -28.60 4.78 -20.52
N VAL A 846 -29.79 4.88 -19.93
CA VAL A 846 -30.13 4.28 -18.64
C VAL A 846 -31.27 3.29 -18.86
N GLU A 847 -31.17 2.12 -18.25
CA GLU A 847 -32.14 1.03 -18.34
C GLU A 847 -32.69 0.71 -16.95
N LEU A 848 -34.00 0.52 -16.82
CA LEU A 848 -34.65 -0.02 -15.64
C LEU A 848 -35.07 -1.45 -15.91
N ILE A 849 -34.54 -2.39 -15.13
CA ILE A 849 -34.60 -3.82 -15.40
C ILE A 849 -35.11 -4.57 -14.17
N GLY A 850 -36.14 -5.38 -14.32
CA GLY A 850 -36.57 -6.36 -13.33
C GLY A 850 -36.10 -7.75 -13.77
N VAL A 851 -35.23 -8.39 -12.99
CA VAL A 851 -34.59 -9.66 -13.34
C VAL A 851 -34.78 -10.72 -12.26
N LEU A 852 -35.04 -11.95 -12.70
CA LEU A 852 -35.22 -13.15 -11.88
C LEU A 852 -34.08 -14.14 -12.20
N THR A 853 -33.17 -14.30 -11.24
CA THR A 853 -32.01 -15.20 -11.34
C THR A 853 -32.18 -16.43 -10.45
N VAL A 854 -31.96 -17.61 -11.01
CA VAL A 854 -31.94 -18.90 -10.30
C VAL A 854 -30.50 -19.40 -10.31
N PRO A 855 -29.76 -19.45 -9.18
CA PRO A 855 -28.33 -19.78 -9.16
C PRO A 855 -27.95 -21.16 -9.72
N MET A 856 -28.92 -22.09 -9.77
CA MET A 856 -28.74 -23.44 -10.30
C MET A 856 -28.90 -23.55 -11.83
N ASP A 857 -29.41 -22.51 -12.49
CA ASP A 857 -29.52 -22.45 -13.95
C ASP A 857 -28.28 -21.74 -14.54
N ARG A 858 -27.68 -22.31 -15.59
CA ARG A 858 -26.50 -21.74 -16.25
C ARG A 858 -26.85 -20.65 -17.27
N HIS A 859 -28.12 -20.44 -17.57
CA HIS A 859 -28.57 -19.39 -18.48
C HIS A 859 -28.65 -18.02 -17.78
N ALA A 860 -28.55 -16.95 -18.57
CA ALA A 860 -28.73 -15.59 -18.07
C ALA A 860 -30.13 -15.40 -17.42
N GLY A 861 -30.20 -14.51 -16.42
CA GLY A 861 -31.41 -14.25 -15.65
C GLY A 861 -32.61 -13.85 -16.51
N TYR A 862 -33.80 -14.24 -16.09
CA TYR A 862 -35.04 -13.92 -16.81
C TYR A 862 -35.46 -12.48 -16.51
N GLU A 863 -35.27 -11.59 -17.47
CA GLU A 863 -35.79 -10.22 -17.42
C GLU A 863 -37.31 -10.23 -17.64
N PHE A 864 -38.06 -9.74 -16.65
CA PHE A 864 -39.54 -9.63 -16.68
C PHE A 864 -40.02 -8.18 -16.81
N LEU A 865 -39.10 -7.22 -16.66
CA LEU A 865 -39.29 -5.79 -16.91
C LEU A 865 -38.01 -5.27 -17.57
N HIS A 866 -38.15 -4.56 -18.68
CA HIS A 866 -37.06 -3.81 -19.32
C HIS A 866 -37.64 -2.51 -19.86
N SER A 867 -37.01 -1.38 -19.53
CA SER A 867 -37.39 -0.04 -19.98
C SER A 867 -36.14 0.79 -20.16
N VAL A 868 -36.10 1.64 -21.20
CA VAL A 868 -34.87 2.35 -21.61
C VAL A 868 -35.14 3.84 -21.79
N ARG A 869 -34.21 4.66 -21.30
CA ARG A 869 -34.08 6.08 -21.62
C ARG A 869 -32.71 6.33 -22.25
N GLU A 870 -32.70 6.79 -23.50
CA GLU A 870 -31.50 7.35 -24.12
C GLU A 870 -31.33 8.79 -23.63
N LEU A 871 -30.14 9.12 -23.12
CA LEU A 871 -29.83 10.43 -22.54
C LEU A 871 -28.95 11.27 -23.47
N GLN A 872 -28.15 10.62 -24.32
CA GLN A 872 -27.27 11.29 -25.28
C GLN A 872 -26.94 10.37 -26.47
N SER A 873 -27.08 10.88 -27.68
CA SER A 873 -26.89 10.11 -28.91
C SER A 873 -25.41 9.97 -29.32
N SER A 874 -25.15 9.12 -30.31
CA SER A 874 -23.81 8.86 -30.85
C SER A 874 -23.07 10.10 -31.36
N GLY A 875 -21.78 10.22 -31.08
CA GLY A 875 -20.90 11.23 -31.67
C GLY A 875 -20.89 12.58 -30.95
N GLN A 876 -21.54 12.68 -29.79
CA GLN A 876 -21.30 13.79 -28.87
C GLN A 876 -20.03 13.52 -28.03
N ILE A 877 -19.54 14.57 -27.37
CA ILE A 877 -18.30 14.54 -26.58
C ILE A 877 -18.59 15.12 -25.20
N ILE A 878 -18.61 14.25 -24.20
CA ILE A 878 -18.72 14.62 -22.79
C ILE A 878 -17.35 15.17 -22.33
N GLN A 879 -17.33 16.24 -21.53
CA GLN A 879 -16.12 16.94 -21.07
C GLN A 879 -16.18 17.34 -19.60
N GLY A 880 -15.34 16.71 -18.76
CA GLY A 880 -15.27 17.02 -17.33
C GLY A 880 -16.36 16.30 -16.55
N GLU A 881 -17.30 17.05 -15.95
CA GLU A 881 -18.42 16.49 -15.19
C GLU A 881 -19.75 16.99 -15.79
N GLU A 882 -20.55 16.07 -16.33
CA GLU A 882 -21.85 16.36 -16.94
C GLU A 882 -22.94 15.50 -16.30
N THR A 883 -24.14 16.06 -16.16
CA THR A 883 -25.21 15.49 -15.32
C THR A 883 -26.53 15.43 -16.06
N PHE A 884 -26.92 14.21 -16.43
CA PHE A 884 -28.09 13.92 -17.27
C PHE A 884 -29.28 13.51 -16.39
N ALA A 885 -30.43 14.17 -16.53
CA ALA A 885 -31.65 13.77 -15.82
C ALA A 885 -32.33 12.58 -16.52
N PHE A 886 -32.94 11.68 -15.74
CA PHE A 886 -33.72 10.56 -16.25
C PHE A 886 -34.99 10.32 -15.42
N ASP A 887 -36.04 9.83 -16.09
CA ASP A 887 -37.36 9.58 -15.51
C ASP A 887 -37.94 8.26 -16.03
N PHE A 888 -38.45 7.42 -15.13
CA PHE A 888 -39.24 6.24 -15.43
C PHE A 888 -40.64 6.43 -14.84
N ILE A 889 -41.47 7.17 -15.58
CA ILE A 889 -42.84 7.50 -15.22
C ILE A 889 -43.75 6.28 -15.45
N GLN A 890 -44.65 5.99 -14.50
CA GLN A 890 -45.68 4.94 -14.61
C GLN A 890 -45.16 3.53 -14.96
N VAL A 891 -43.93 3.19 -14.58
CA VAL A 891 -43.38 1.84 -14.78
C VAL A 891 -43.84 0.92 -13.64
N ASP A 892 -44.82 0.07 -13.93
CA ASP A 892 -45.38 -0.92 -12.99
C ASP A 892 -44.34 -1.96 -12.57
N LYS A 893 -43.98 -1.95 -11.29
CA LYS A 893 -43.02 -2.90 -10.68
C LYS A 893 -43.81 -4.06 -10.06
N ILE A 894 -44.23 -4.99 -10.93
CA ILE A 894 -45.27 -6.01 -10.69
C ILE A 894 -45.02 -6.92 -9.48
N TYR A 895 -43.77 -7.12 -9.05
CA TYR A 895 -43.40 -8.01 -7.94
C TYR A 895 -42.59 -7.31 -6.85
N GLU A 896 -42.74 -7.74 -5.59
CA GLU A 896 -41.86 -7.34 -4.48
C GLU A 896 -40.46 -7.98 -4.65
N SER A 897 -39.39 -7.26 -4.29
CA SER A 897 -38.01 -7.76 -4.37
C SER A 897 -37.82 -8.95 -3.44
N TYR A 898 -37.13 -10.00 -3.91
CA TYR A 898 -36.95 -11.23 -3.13
C TYR A 898 -35.51 -11.74 -3.18
N TYR A 899 -34.98 -12.12 -2.02
CA TYR A 899 -33.63 -12.66 -1.86
C TYR A 899 -33.75 -13.97 -1.09
N GLY A 900 -33.90 -15.08 -1.82
CA GLY A 900 -33.95 -16.43 -1.28
C GLY A 900 -32.65 -17.21 -1.51
N HIS A 901 -32.69 -18.49 -1.16
CA HIS A 901 -31.58 -19.43 -1.39
C HIS A 901 -31.59 -19.94 -2.84
N SER A 902 -32.76 -20.44 -3.30
CA SER A 902 -32.91 -21.02 -4.64
C SER A 902 -33.23 -19.96 -5.73
N VAL A 903 -33.62 -18.73 -5.36
CA VAL A 903 -34.02 -17.68 -6.32
C VAL A 903 -33.83 -16.27 -5.76
N LYS A 904 -33.35 -15.35 -6.62
CA LYS A 904 -33.22 -13.91 -6.33
C LYS A 904 -33.97 -13.11 -7.40
N LEU A 905 -34.87 -12.21 -7.00
CA LEU A 905 -35.67 -11.30 -7.83
C LEU A 905 -35.29 -9.86 -7.47
N ARG A 906 -34.69 -9.16 -8.43
CA ARG A 906 -34.06 -7.84 -8.24
C ARG A 906 -34.60 -6.82 -9.25
N TYR A 907 -34.58 -5.55 -8.86
CA TYR A 907 -34.71 -4.42 -9.78
C TYR A 907 -33.36 -3.70 -9.84
N ILE A 908 -32.93 -3.37 -11.05
CA ILE A 908 -31.61 -2.81 -11.35
C ILE A 908 -31.81 -1.59 -12.25
N LEU A 909 -31.16 -0.49 -11.88
CA LEU A 909 -30.99 0.70 -12.70
C LEU A 909 -29.58 0.66 -13.31
N ARG A 910 -29.48 0.52 -14.63
CA ARG A 910 -28.22 0.29 -15.36
C ARG A 910 -27.90 1.45 -16.29
N ALA A 911 -26.84 2.20 -16.00
CA ALA A 911 -26.25 3.14 -16.94
C ALA A 911 -25.36 2.35 -17.93
N THR A 912 -25.44 2.67 -19.21
CA THR A 912 -24.53 2.16 -20.25
C THR A 912 -24.07 3.31 -21.13
N LEU A 913 -22.79 3.65 -21.02
CA LEU A 913 -22.09 4.54 -21.94
C LEU A 913 -21.34 3.69 -22.97
N SER A 914 -21.90 3.61 -24.17
CA SER A 914 -21.36 2.84 -25.28
C SER A 914 -20.17 3.58 -25.90
N ARG A 915 -19.11 2.85 -26.28
CA ARG A 915 -17.89 3.44 -26.86
C ARG A 915 -17.63 2.91 -28.27
N GLY A 916 -16.60 3.45 -28.94
CA GLY A 916 -16.17 3.00 -30.26
C GLY A 916 -15.61 1.58 -30.24
N HIS A 917 -15.53 0.92 -31.41
CA HIS A 917 -15.24 -0.52 -31.57
C HIS A 917 -14.01 -1.06 -30.82
N TYR A 918 -13.01 -0.22 -30.52
CA TYR A 918 -11.78 -0.61 -29.80
C TYR A 918 -11.86 -0.47 -28.27
N ALA A 919 -13.01 -0.10 -27.70
CA ALA A 919 -13.19 0.08 -26.27
C ALA A 919 -14.51 -0.53 -25.77
N SER A 920 -14.43 -1.35 -24.71
CA SER A 920 -15.62 -1.92 -24.05
C SER A 920 -16.57 -0.83 -23.53
N ASN A 921 -17.87 -1.10 -23.46
CA ASN A 921 -18.84 -0.17 -22.88
C ASN A 921 -18.54 0.06 -21.39
N LEU A 922 -18.84 1.27 -20.89
CA LEU A 922 -18.85 1.53 -19.44
C LEU A 922 -20.26 1.26 -18.93
N ILE A 923 -20.37 0.41 -17.91
CA ILE A 923 -21.63 -0.03 -17.32
C ILE A 923 -21.55 0.18 -15.81
N HIS A 924 -22.60 0.77 -15.23
CA HIS A 924 -22.77 0.94 -13.79
C HIS A 924 -24.20 0.56 -13.41
N GLU A 925 -24.36 -0.25 -12.37
CA GLU A 925 -25.64 -0.81 -11.92
C GLU A 925 -25.92 -0.43 -10.47
N GLN A 926 -27.10 0.09 -10.20
CA GLN A 926 -27.63 0.34 -8.85
C GLN A 926 -28.88 -0.52 -8.62
N GLU A 927 -28.89 -1.33 -7.57
CA GLU A 927 -30.06 -2.12 -7.19
C GLU A 927 -31.11 -1.28 -6.45
N LEU A 928 -32.39 -1.58 -6.69
CA LEU A 928 -33.54 -0.92 -6.07
C LEU A 928 -34.39 -1.95 -5.30
N GLY A 929 -34.83 -1.57 -4.09
CA GLY A 929 -35.83 -2.33 -3.35
C GLY A 929 -37.24 -1.99 -3.82
N VAL A 930 -38.12 -2.97 -3.99
CA VAL A 930 -39.54 -2.76 -4.28
C VAL A 930 -40.37 -3.52 -3.24
N GLN A 931 -41.39 -2.87 -2.67
CA GLN A 931 -42.37 -3.50 -1.78
C GLN A 931 -43.81 -3.31 -2.26
N HIS A 932 -44.67 -4.27 -1.93
CA HIS A 932 -46.11 -4.28 -2.23
C HIS A 932 -46.92 -4.26 -0.94
N VAL A 933 -47.64 -3.17 -0.68
CA VAL A 933 -48.62 -3.13 0.42
C VAL A 933 -49.93 -3.73 -0.06
N THR A 934 -50.33 -4.82 0.57
CA THR A 934 -51.59 -5.54 0.31
C THR A 934 -52.66 -5.15 1.32
N LEU A 935 -53.91 -5.02 0.86
CA LEU A 935 -55.06 -4.82 1.75
C LEU A 935 -55.32 -6.10 2.58
N PRO A 936 -55.87 -5.99 3.81
CA PRO A 936 -56.20 -7.15 4.63
C PRO A 936 -57.21 -8.07 3.90
N PRO A 937 -57.04 -9.40 3.97
CA PRO A 937 -57.98 -10.34 3.36
C PRO A 937 -59.37 -10.25 4.02
N PRO A 938 -60.46 -10.36 3.25
CA PRO A 938 -61.81 -10.04 3.73
C PRO A 938 -62.43 -11.09 4.66
N VAL A 939 -61.86 -12.31 4.73
CA VAL A 939 -62.33 -13.41 5.58
C VAL A 939 -61.14 -14.18 6.12
N ASP A 940 -60.89 -14.07 7.42
CA ASP A 940 -60.08 -15.05 8.15
C ASP A 940 -60.95 -16.24 8.59
N LYS A 941 -60.31 -17.40 8.70
CA LYS A 941 -60.89 -18.64 9.21
C LYS A 941 -60.00 -19.16 10.32
N SER A 942 -60.60 -19.63 11.42
CA SER A 942 -59.88 -20.48 12.35
C SER A 942 -59.50 -21.80 11.67
N ILE A 943 -58.37 -22.37 12.07
CA ILE A 943 -57.90 -23.67 11.60
C ILE A 943 -57.68 -24.58 12.81
N GLN A 944 -58.22 -25.79 12.72
CA GLN A 944 -57.92 -26.90 13.62
C GLN A 944 -56.93 -27.83 12.93
N MET A 945 -55.80 -28.10 13.58
CA MET A 945 -54.74 -28.97 13.07
C MET A 945 -54.55 -30.15 14.02
N GLU A 946 -55.16 -31.28 13.67
CA GLU A 946 -55.10 -32.53 14.42
C GLU A 946 -53.80 -33.31 14.16
N VAL A 947 -53.24 -33.88 15.23
CA VAL A 947 -52.16 -34.85 15.19
C VAL A 947 -52.60 -36.09 15.98
N GLY A 948 -52.93 -37.16 15.25
CA GLY A 948 -53.49 -38.39 15.77
C GLY A 948 -52.66 -39.63 15.42
N ILE A 949 -52.43 -40.47 16.44
CA ILE A 949 -52.00 -41.86 16.36
C ILE A 949 -53.09 -42.66 17.08
N GLU A 950 -53.73 -43.58 16.37
CA GLU A 950 -54.83 -44.40 16.88
C GLU A 950 -54.48 -45.04 18.24
N ASP A 951 -55.41 -44.91 19.20
CA ASP A 951 -55.28 -45.36 20.58
C ASP A 951 -54.04 -44.87 21.40
N CYS A 952 -53.17 -44.03 20.83
CA CYS A 952 -51.84 -43.75 21.41
C CYS A 952 -51.58 -42.27 21.75
N LEU A 953 -51.94 -41.36 20.85
CA LEU A 953 -51.74 -39.91 21.01
C LEU A 953 -52.77 -39.19 20.14
N HIS A 954 -53.57 -38.29 20.70
CA HIS A 954 -54.43 -37.41 19.93
C HIS A 954 -54.40 -36.01 20.56
N LEU A 955 -53.99 -35.03 19.77
CA LEU A 955 -53.98 -33.63 20.15
C LEU A 955 -54.48 -32.76 18.99
N GLU A 956 -55.03 -31.61 19.35
CA GLU A 956 -55.63 -30.64 18.43
C GLU A 956 -54.97 -29.28 18.65
N PHE A 957 -54.43 -28.67 17.59
CA PHE A 957 -53.96 -27.28 17.62
C PHE A 957 -54.96 -26.37 16.91
N GLU A 958 -55.72 -25.58 17.66
CA GLU A 958 -56.66 -24.59 17.12
C GLU A 958 -56.02 -23.20 17.14
N TYR A 959 -56.02 -22.49 16.01
CA TYR A 959 -55.52 -21.12 15.90
C TYR A 959 -56.42 -20.23 15.04
N GLY A 960 -56.41 -18.92 15.33
CA GLY A 960 -57.51 -18.02 14.99
C GLY A 960 -57.57 -17.47 13.55
N LYS A 961 -56.51 -17.59 12.74
CA LYS A 961 -56.47 -17.06 11.36
C LYS A 961 -55.77 -18.03 10.41
N SER A 962 -56.09 -17.89 9.13
CA SER A 962 -55.34 -18.51 8.02
C SER A 962 -54.32 -17.55 7.40
N ASN A 963 -54.53 -16.24 7.57
CA ASN A 963 -53.69 -15.18 7.02
C ASN A 963 -53.13 -14.33 8.15
N TYR A 964 -51.88 -13.90 8.04
CA TYR A 964 -51.18 -13.10 9.05
C TYR A 964 -50.37 -12.00 8.37
N HIS A 965 -50.37 -10.78 8.91
CA HIS A 965 -49.40 -9.78 8.46
C HIS A 965 -47.99 -10.10 9.02
N LEU A 966 -46.93 -9.56 8.41
CA LEU A 966 -45.54 -9.85 8.83
C LEU A 966 -45.28 -9.56 10.33
N GLU A 967 -45.95 -8.54 10.89
CA GLU A 967 -45.86 -8.14 12.30
C GLU A 967 -46.93 -8.78 13.23
N ASP A 968 -47.75 -9.72 12.74
CA ASP A 968 -48.93 -10.25 13.45
C ASP A 968 -48.54 -11.26 14.55
N VAL A 969 -49.53 -11.82 15.25
CA VAL A 969 -49.33 -12.84 16.29
C VAL A 969 -50.18 -14.07 16.01
N VAL A 970 -49.54 -15.22 15.85
CA VAL A 970 -50.22 -16.52 15.78
C VAL A 970 -50.67 -16.88 17.19
N ILE A 971 -51.95 -16.61 17.47
CA ILE A 971 -52.63 -16.96 18.72
C ILE A 971 -53.42 -18.26 18.51
N GLY A 972 -53.19 -19.24 19.37
CA GLY A 972 -53.90 -20.53 19.37
C GLY A 972 -53.80 -21.27 20.71
N LYS A 973 -54.28 -22.51 20.73
CA LYS A 973 -54.24 -23.43 21.88
C LYS A 973 -54.01 -24.87 21.41
N ILE A 974 -53.24 -25.65 22.16
CA ILE A 974 -53.06 -27.09 21.94
C ILE A 974 -53.84 -27.83 23.02
N VAL A 975 -54.79 -28.69 22.63
CA VAL A 975 -55.62 -29.50 23.53
C VAL A 975 -55.25 -30.98 23.40
N PHE A 976 -54.94 -31.62 24.53
CA PHE A 976 -54.50 -33.02 24.57
C PHE A 976 -55.68 -33.98 24.80
N LEU A 977 -56.32 -34.43 23.71
CA LEU A 977 -57.50 -35.30 23.75
C LEU A 977 -57.19 -36.74 24.24
N VAL A 978 -56.03 -37.30 23.86
CA VAL A 978 -55.53 -38.61 24.31
C VAL A 978 -54.02 -38.56 24.45
N VAL A 979 -53.47 -39.02 25.57
CA VAL A 979 -52.02 -39.16 25.78
C VAL A 979 -51.75 -40.50 26.45
N ARG A 980 -51.29 -41.49 25.68
CA ARG A 980 -50.74 -42.76 26.20
C ARG A 980 -49.23 -42.91 25.93
N ILE A 981 -48.70 -42.21 24.91
CA ILE A 981 -47.26 -42.03 24.71
C ILE A 981 -46.77 -40.85 25.54
N LYS A 982 -45.66 -41.01 26.26
CA LYS A 982 -45.01 -39.91 26.95
C LYS A 982 -44.25 -39.01 25.97
N ILE A 983 -44.63 -37.73 25.94
CA ILE A 983 -43.93 -36.69 25.19
C ILE A 983 -42.69 -36.24 25.97
N LYS A 984 -41.60 -36.02 25.25
CA LYS A 984 -40.29 -35.55 25.73
C LYS A 984 -40.07 -34.07 25.38
N HIS A 985 -40.51 -33.66 24.19
CA HIS A 985 -40.34 -32.30 23.65
C HIS A 985 -41.46 -31.96 22.67
N MET A 986 -41.90 -30.70 22.64
CA MET A 986 -42.86 -30.19 21.66
C MET A 986 -42.48 -28.78 21.19
N GLU A 987 -42.31 -28.59 19.88
CA GLU A 987 -41.94 -27.32 19.24
C GLU A 987 -42.91 -26.95 18.09
N LEU A 988 -43.20 -25.66 17.94
CA LEU A 988 -43.88 -25.10 16.77
C LEU A 988 -42.86 -24.30 15.95
N GLY A 989 -42.53 -24.77 14.75
CA GLY A 989 -41.68 -24.05 13.82
C GLY A 989 -42.46 -23.30 12.74
N ILE A 990 -41.85 -22.25 12.18
CA ILE A 990 -42.25 -21.68 10.90
C ILE A 990 -41.28 -22.20 9.85
N LEU A 991 -41.80 -22.94 8.87
CA LEU A 991 -41.04 -23.36 7.70
C LEU A 991 -41.32 -22.43 6.52
N ARG A 992 -40.27 -21.93 5.88
CA ARG A 992 -40.32 -21.31 4.55
C ARG A 992 -40.01 -22.39 3.52
N ARG A 993 -40.83 -22.51 2.48
CA ARG A 993 -40.62 -23.45 1.36
C ARG A 993 -40.50 -22.68 0.06
N GLU A 994 -39.29 -22.65 -0.49
CA GLU A 994 -38.99 -22.10 -1.82
C GLU A 994 -39.16 -23.24 -2.84
N SER A 995 -40.06 -23.07 -3.81
CA SER A 995 -40.17 -23.95 -4.98
C SER A 995 -39.73 -23.19 -6.21
N VAL A 996 -38.85 -23.77 -7.04
CA VAL A 996 -38.31 -23.14 -8.24
C VAL A 996 -38.36 -24.13 -9.41
N GLY A 997 -38.68 -23.65 -10.61
CA GLY A 997 -38.81 -24.48 -11.82
C GLY A 997 -40.22 -25.02 -12.04
N SER A 998 -40.44 -25.57 -13.24
CA SER A 998 -41.75 -26.09 -13.68
C SER A 998 -41.63 -27.50 -14.25
N GLY A 999 -42.74 -28.24 -14.25
CA GLY A 999 -42.77 -29.63 -14.71
C GLY A 999 -41.86 -30.55 -13.88
N THR A 1000 -41.04 -31.35 -14.57
CA THR A 1000 -40.12 -32.32 -13.97
C THR A 1000 -38.87 -31.72 -13.34
N GLN A 1001 -38.52 -30.47 -13.68
CA GLN A 1001 -37.32 -29.77 -13.19
C GLN A 1001 -37.65 -28.85 -11.99
N ARG A 1002 -38.53 -29.28 -11.09
CA ARG A 1002 -38.96 -28.49 -9.93
C ARG A 1002 -38.06 -28.76 -8.72
N HIS A 1003 -37.17 -27.82 -8.40
CA HIS A 1003 -36.48 -27.77 -7.12
C HIS A 1003 -37.44 -27.34 -5.99
N CYS A 1004 -37.21 -27.84 -4.77
CA CYS A 1004 -38.04 -27.52 -3.61
C CYS A 1004 -37.20 -27.53 -2.34
N GLU A 1005 -36.78 -26.34 -1.91
CA GLU A 1005 -35.98 -26.11 -0.70
C GLU A 1005 -36.91 -25.79 0.49
N SER A 1006 -36.49 -26.12 1.71
CA SER A 1006 -37.28 -25.87 2.92
C SER A 1006 -36.40 -25.46 4.10
N ASP A 1007 -36.59 -24.23 4.53
CA ASP A 1007 -35.84 -23.49 5.53
C ASP A 1007 -36.67 -23.37 6.83
N THR A 1008 -36.00 -23.38 7.99
CA THR A 1008 -36.65 -23.32 9.32
C THR A 1008 -36.31 -22.00 10.00
N ILE A 1009 -37.13 -20.98 9.75
CA ILE A 1009 -36.89 -19.59 10.20
C ILE A 1009 -36.93 -19.47 11.73
N THR A 1010 -37.79 -20.25 12.39
CA THR A 1010 -37.89 -20.27 13.85
C THR A 1010 -38.37 -21.63 14.35
N LYS A 1011 -37.99 -21.93 15.59
CA LYS A 1011 -38.50 -23.04 16.41
C LYS A 1011 -38.90 -22.47 17.76
N PHE A 1012 -40.19 -22.48 18.06
CA PHE A 1012 -40.74 -22.06 19.34
C PHE A 1012 -41.00 -23.30 20.20
N GLU A 1013 -40.18 -23.52 21.23
CA GLU A 1013 -40.39 -24.60 22.19
C GLU A 1013 -41.66 -24.30 23.01
N ILE A 1014 -42.65 -25.18 22.95
CA ILE A 1014 -43.96 -24.98 23.59
C ILE A 1014 -43.98 -25.61 24.98
N MET A 1015 -43.32 -26.76 25.15
CA MET A 1015 -43.41 -27.59 26.35
C MET A 1015 -42.21 -28.55 26.49
N ASP A 1016 -41.61 -28.56 27.68
CA ASP A 1016 -40.66 -29.56 28.19
C ASP A 1016 -41.38 -30.40 29.25
N GLY A 1017 -41.71 -31.66 28.93
CA GLY A 1017 -42.45 -32.56 29.83
C GLY A 1017 -43.59 -33.35 29.17
N ALA A 1018 -44.23 -34.21 29.97
CA ALA A 1018 -45.32 -35.08 29.55
C ALA A 1018 -46.69 -34.49 29.99
N PRO A 1019 -47.60 -34.16 29.05
CA PRO A 1019 -48.89 -33.54 29.36
C PRO A 1019 -49.93 -34.54 29.85
N VAL A 1020 -50.97 -34.04 30.50
CA VAL A 1020 -52.12 -34.80 31.00
C VAL A 1020 -53.28 -34.76 29.98
N LYS A 1021 -54.12 -35.80 29.98
CA LYS A 1021 -55.34 -35.83 29.17
C LYS A 1021 -56.26 -34.65 29.56
N HIS A 1022 -56.77 -33.94 28.55
CA HIS A 1022 -57.57 -32.71 28.63
C HIS A 1022 -56.83 -31.47 29.15
N GLU A 1023 -55.49 -31.51 29.20
CA GLU A 1023 -54.67 -30.30 29.36
C GLU A 1023 -54.73 -29.41 28.10
N SER A 1024 -54.62 -28.10 28.28
CA SER A 1024 -54.74 -27.09 27.23
C SER A 1024 -53.63 -26.05 27.35
N VAL A 1025 -52.68 -26.05 26.40
CA VAL A 1025 -51.51 -25.15 26.40
C VAL A 1025 -51.76 -23.98 25.42
N PRO A 1026 -51.83 -22.72 25.89
CA PRO A 1026 -51.99 -21.56 25.01
C PRO A 1026 -50.69 -21.23 24.27
N VAL A 1027 -50.78 -20.90 22.99
CA VAL A 1027 -49.65 -20.56 22.12
C VAL A 1027 -49.78 -19.12 21.62
N ARG A 1028 -48.68 -18.36 21.68
CA ARG A 1028 -48.58 -17.00 21.13
C ARG A 1028 -47.21 -16.82 20.48
N LEU A 1029 -47.16 -16.94 19.15
CA LEU A 1029 -45.94 -16.75 18.36
C LEU A 1029 -46.01 -15.40 17.64
N TYR A 1030 -45.18 -14.45 18.07
CA TYR A 1030 -45.05 -13.13 17.46
C TYR A 1030 -44.24 -13.25 16.16
N LEU A 1031 -44.73 -12.68 15.06
CA LEU A 1031 -44.07 -12.78 13.74
C LEU A 1031 -43.04 -11.66 13.51
N ALA A 1032 -43.28 -10.48 14.09
CA ALA A 1032 -42.43 -9.29 13.95
C ALA A 1032 -40.90 -9.45 14.15
N PRO A 1033 -40.36 -10.28 15.08
CA PRO A 1033 -38.91 -10.42 15.26
C PRO A 1033 -38.24 -11.33 14.22
N TYR A 1034 -38.97 -11.90 13.27
CA TYR A 1034 -38.44 -12.83 12.27
C TYR A 1034 -38.36 -12.19 10.88
N ALA A 1035 -37.30 -12.50 10.13
CA ALA A 1035 -37.11 -12.05 8.74
C ALA A 1035 -38.07 -12.78 7.79
N LEU A 1036 -39.34 -12.35 7.78
CA LEU A 1036 -40.42 -12.90 6.96
C LEU A 1036 -40.68 -12.03 5.73
N THR A 1037 -41.03 -12.66 4.61
CA THR A 1037 -41.56 -11.99 3.42
C THR A 1037 -43.03 -12.38 3.22
N PRO A 1038 -43.79 -11.67 2.36
CA PRO A 1038 -45.08 -12.15 1.88
C PRO A 1038 -45.00 -13.56 1.27
N THR A 1039 -46.14 -14.25 1.25
CA THR A 1039 -46.31 -15.52 0.54
C THR A 1039 -46.39 -15.25 -0.97
N TYR A 1040 -45.44 -15.81 -1.74
CA TYR A 1040 -45.38 -15.66 -3.19
C TYR A 1040 -45.98 -16.86 -3.90
N HIS A 1041 -47.11 -16.66 -4.59
CA HIS A 1041 -47.78 -17.70 -5.37
C HIS A 1041 -47.42 -17.59 -6.86
N ASN A 1042 -46.67 -18.58 -7.37
CA ASN A 1042 -46.47 -18.86 -8.78
C ASN A 1042 -45.95 -17.68 -9.63
N VAL A 1043 -45.01 -16.90 -9.10
CA VAL A 1043 -44.44 -15.71 -9.75
C VAL A 1043 -43.81 -16.10 -11.10
N GLN A 1044 -44.33 -15.53 -12.19
CA GLN A 1044 -43.92 -15.80 -13.59
C GLN A 1044 -43.91 -17.29 -14.00
N ASN A 1045 -44.67 -18.16 -13.33
CA ASN A 1045 -44.55 -19.64 -13.43
C ASN A 1045 -43.13 -20.17 -13.13
N ARG A 1046 -42.27 -19.37 -12.48
CA ARG A 1046 -40.86 -19.70 -12.18
C ARG A 1046 -40.63 -20.13 -10.74
N PHE A 1047 -41.28 -19.48 -9.76
CA PHE A 1047 -41.10 -19.83 -8.36
C PHE A 1047 -42.34 -19.60 -7.47
N SER A 1048 -42.27 -20.10 -6.24
CA SER A 1048 -43.23 -19.82 -5.17
C SER A 1048 -42.52 -19.87 -3.82
N VAL A 1049 -42.95 -19.04 -2.88
CA VAL A 1049 -42.50 -19.03 -1.49
C VAL A 1049 -43.74 -19.21 -0.60
N LYS A 1050 -43.81 -20.34 0.11
CA LYS A 1050 -44.93 -20.70 0.98
C LYS A 1050 -44.46 -20.82 2.43
N TYR A 1051 -45.33 -20.45 3.36
CA TYR A 1051 -45.06 -20.52 4.80
C TYR A 1051 -45.95 -21.60 5.44
N PHE A 1052 -45.36 -22.40 6.33
CA PHE A 1052 -46.06 -23.48 7.03
C PHE A 1052 -45.81 -23.39 8.53
N LEU A 1053 -46.89 -23.49 9.31
CA LEU A 1053 -46.80 -23.85 10.72
C LEU A 1053 -46.52 -25.35 10.81
N ASN A 1054 -45.42 -25.71 11.48
CA ASN A 1054 -44.90 -27.07 11.60
C ASN A 1054 -44.82 -27.46 13.08
N LEU A 1055 -45.85 -28.12 13.59
CA LEU A 1055 -45.84 -28.68 14.95
C LEU A 1055 -45.05 -30.00 14.94
N VAL A 1056 -44.05 -30.11 15.79
CA VAL A 1056 -43.19 -31.30 15.95
C VAL A 1056 -43.23 -31.76 17.40
N LEU A 1057 -43.40 -33.07 17.58
CA LEU A 1057 -43.40 -33.74 18.87
C LEU A 1057 -42.35 -34.85 18.87
N VAL A 1058 -41.65 -35.00 19.99
CA VAL A 1058 -40.67 -36.07 20.21
C VAL A 1058 -41.06 -36.84 21.47
N ASP A 1059 -41.04 -38.17 21.42
CA ASP A 1059 -41.33 -39.02 22.59
C ASP A 1059 -40.08 -39.46 23.38
N GLU A 1060 -40.27 -40.14 24.52
CA GLU A 1060 -39.15 -40.69 25.32
C GLU A 1060 -38.26 -41.68 24.52
N GLY A 1061 -38.75 -42.23 23.39
CA GLY A 1061 -38.00 -43.11 22.49
C GLY A 1061 -37.36 -42.38 21.30
N ASP A 1062 -37.30 -41.05 21.34
CA ASP A 1062 -36.77 -40.16 20.28
C ASP A 1062 -37.48 -40.30 18.90
N ARG A 1063 -38.67 -40.90 18.87
CA ARG A 1063 -39.52 -40.93 17.67
C ARG A 1063 -40.15 -39.56 17.47
N ARG A 1064 -40.16 -39.09 16.21
CA ARG A 1064 -40.64 -37.76 15.84
C ARG A 1064 -41.96 -37.85 15.09
N TYR A 1065 -42.95 -37.10 15.56
CA TYR A 1065 -44.24 -36.92 14.90
C TYR A 1065 -44.34 -35.45 14.48
N PHE A 1066 -44.85 -35.16 13.29
CA PHE A 1066 -44.98 -33.78 12.83
C PHE A 1066 -46.22 -33.58 11.95
N LYS A 1067 -46.73 -32.35 11.94
CA LYS A 1067 -47.86 -31.93 11.12
C LYS A 1067 -47.60 -30.51 10.61
N GLN A 1068 -47.83 -30.32 9.31
CA GLN A 1068 -47.63 -29.05 8.62
C GLN A 1068 -48.96 -28.53 8.09
N GLN A 1069 -49.19 -27.23 8.23
CA GLN A 1069 -50.33 -26.53 7.67
C GLN A 1069 -49.88 -25.18 7.08
N GLU A 1070 -50.33 -24.88 5.87
CA GLU A 1070 -49.95 -23.65 5.15
C GLU A 1070 -50.65 -22.42 5.77
N ILE A 1071 -49.90 -21.32 5.87
CA ILE A 1071 -50.38 -19.99 6.28
C ILE A 1071 -50.00 -18.92 5.24
N THR A 1072 -50.86 -17.92 5.06
CA THR A 1072 -50.62 -16.82 4.11
C THR A 1072 -50.01 -15.62 4.83
N LEU A 1073 -48.77 -15.23 4.48
CA LEU A 1073 -48.15 -14.01 4.97
C LEU A 1073 -48.38 -12.85 3.99
N TRP A 1074 -48.73 -11.67 4.52
CA TRP A 1074 -49.00 -10.47 3.72
C TRP A 1074 -48.40 -9.20 4.34
N ARG A 1075 -48.14 -8.17 3.51
CA ARG A 1075 -47.50 -6.92 3.93
C ARG A 1075 -48.56 -5.82 4.12
N LYS A 1076 -48.62 -5.27 5.33
CA LYS A 1076 -49.60 -4.27 5.79
C LYS A 1076 -49.06 -2.83 5.75
N THR A 1077 -47.76 -2.69 5.93
CA THR A 1077 -47.00 -1.44 6.08
C THR A 1077 -45.91 -1.37 5.03
N PHE A 1078 -45.46 -0.16 4.70
CA PHE A 1078 -44.37 0.11 3.74
C PHE A 1078 -43.14 0.56 4.51
N GLY A 1079 -41.99 -0.07 4.24
CA GLY A 1079 -40.86 -0.14 5.16
C GLY A 1079 -40.80 -1.54 5.75
#